data_AF-A0A0U3II89-F1
#
_entry.id   AF-A0A0U3II89-F1
#
_cell.length_a   1.000
_cell.length_b   1.000
_cell.length_c   1.000
_cell.angle_alpha   90.00
_cell.angle_beta   90.00
_cell.angle_gamma   90.00
#
_symmetry.space_group_name_H-M   'P 1'
#
loop_
_entity.id
_entity.type
_entity.pdbx_description
1 polymer ?
#
loop_
_entity_poly.entity_id
_entity_poly.type
_entity_poly.pdbx_seq_one_letter_code
_entity_poly.pdbx_strand_id
1 'polypeptide(L)'
;MRRRGFIFTLDALLSLILVMVFVSGMVAITDNTNVYTTSLREGSKYKAEDVLTILRNVPLKEFVSPEILENWSASGVLDGSLVNPDMSPLDIIATYWATRDLFPEKNLTHKAELILGYLLNKTLEGYYYELFINNYTSPYLRKVGGDYSKAFEVSPATLTLSGYKYNQTPRGYMARAFLTKVTVEREELYGWFRVLAGADYGNYGPLNRLNITRVITLPEDADVISADGKFVSREGERVDVYINGDWIGGGYNQVNLNNLENYLRGGDNVISLIFSNAQGDEIGSASGTTMYVKYKSNSLSVEDPGTVKIYDVTSERTGIMYLLETFVPGNITSINMRFSVHNVGTVRLYYGLGGDLHLLLTKNGNPNGDAVVEFTDSEIKVALNATGVTYDDLSKMVFDFIVGFDAYYKNGDWYYEGDDNYNDDANRERRIYGYPESYVKIDYVPGILTTQYSIPLSIYFPYGDPRVTYNGNGLQVRYSLPENTTPWYADFWVGYRFYDYSTYQELWENNQRFYRGPLGRYAIRVAYTRLYEWMMVPGQTNNFEIRMTDGNSIVRDEETRGIIKYFIQGYAGYGDVFPFLLQDYLTYKGYNLTYYYNGSSGIVEKNILVGDPPYKSISIDDLNPDIERGYAVDDAILRLFDKLNYRGDLNPGEWRKKPFDGSQENPIDVDLSEEVKISFVDMGEIPGLFEPVQITLRVWRED
;
A
#
# COMPACT_ATOMS: atom_id res chain seq x y z
N MET A 1 68.40 -30.77 -47.05
CA MET A 1 67.02 -30.64 -46.54
C MET A 1 66.69 -31.80 -45.63
N ARG A 2 66.32 -31.56 -44.36
CA ARG A 2 65.24 -32.30 -43.67
C ARG A 2 65.00 -31.74 -42.26
N ARG A 3 63.87 -31.02 -42.19
CA ARG A 3 62.88 -30.80 -41.12
C ARG A 3 63.31 -31.18 -39.69
N ARG A 4 63.45 -30.15 -38.85
CA ARG A 4 63.40 -30.24 -37.39
C ARG A 4 61.93 -30.24 -36.96
N GLY A 5 61.45 -31.34 -36.40
CA GLY A 5 60.17 -31.41 -35.69
C GLY A 5 60.40 -31.08 -34.22
N PHE A 6 59.71 -30.05 -33.73
CA PHE A 6 59.71 -29.73 -32.31
C PHE A 6 58.67 -30.59 -31.60
N ILE A 7 59.13 -31.39 -30.64
CA ILE A 7 58.29 -32.03 -29.64
C ILE A 7 58.09 -30.99 -28.54
N PHE A 8 56.88 -30.42 -28.44
CA PHE A 8 56.54 -29.55 -27.32
C PHE A 8 56.42 -30.39 -26.05
N THR A 9 57.15 -30.02 -25.01
CA THR A 9 57.02 -30.59 -23.67
C THR A 9 55.64 -30.23 -23.10
N LEU A 10 55.09 -31.07 -22.20
CA LEU A 10 53.78 -30.87 -21.59
C LEU A 10 53.64 -29.45 -20.98
N ASP A 11 54.71 -28.91 -20.41
CA ASP A 11 54.77 -27.56 -19.85
C ASP A 11 54.58 -26.47 -20.90
N ALA A 12 55.08 -26.67 -22.12
CA ALA A 12 54.88 -25.72 -23.21
C ALA A 12 53.44 -25.78 -23.73
N LEU A 13 52.79 -26.95 -23.64
CA LEU A 13 51.39 -27.14 -24.01
C LEU A 13 50.46 -26.52 -22.95
N LEU A 14 50.78 -26.67 -21.65
CA LEU A 14 50.08 -25.99 -20.55
C LEU A 14 50.26 -24.47 -20.61
N SER A 15 51.47 -24.00 -20.92
CA SER A 15 51.75 -22.57 -21.13
C SER A 15 50.97 -22.02 -22.31
N LEU A 16 50.86 -22.78 -23.41
CA LEU A 16 50.07 -22.38 -24.57
C LEU A 16 48.57 -22.32 -24.25
N ILE A 17 48.04 -23.25 -23.46
CA ILE A 17 46.65 -23.23 -23.00
C ILE A 17 46.41 -22.03 -22.08
N LEU A 18 47.33 -21.73 -21.16
CA LEU A 18 47.20 -20.62 -20.22
C LEU A 18 47.30 -19.27 -20.95
N VAL A 19 48.20 -19.15 -21.93
CA VAL A 19 48.26 -18.00 -22.85
C VAL A 19 47.01 -17.92 -23.70
N MET A 20 46.45 -19.02 -24.21
CA MET A 20 45.20 -18.99 -24.95
C MET A 20 44.01 -18.58 -24.08
N VAL A 21 43.93 -18.99 -22.81
CA VAL A 21 42.88 -18.55 -21.88
C VAL A 21 43.05 -17.06 -21.54
N PHE A 22 44.28 -16.58 -21.37
CA PHE A 22 44.55 -15.15 -21.20
C PHE A 22 44.23 -14.34 -22.45
N VAL A 23 44.57 -14.85 -23.64
CA VAL A 23 44.30 -14.19 -24.92
C VAL A 23 42.80 -14.25 -25.25
N SER A 24 42.09 -15.34 -24.96
CA SER A 24 40.63 -15.40 -25.14
C SER A 24 39.87 -14.60 -24.08
N GLY A 25 40.41 -14.49 -22.86
CA GLY A 25 39.95 -13.52 -21.85
C GLY A 25 40.21 -12.07 -22.28
N MET A 26 41.38 -11.75 -22.86
CA MET A 26 41.66 -10.42 -23.42
C MET A 26 40.84 -10.15 -24.68
N VAL A 27 40.57 -11.15 -25.54
CA VAL A 27 39.74 -10.99 -26.74
C VAL A 27 38.27 -10.78 -26.37
N ALA A 28 37.75 -11.46 -25.35
CA ALA A 28 36.43 -11.19 -24.79
C ALA A 28 36.35 -9.82 -24.08
N ILE A 29 37.48 -9.28 -23.61
CA ILE A 29 37.59 -7.91 -23.07
C ILE A 29 37.75 -6.87 -24.19
N THR A 30 38.35 -7.21 -25.34
CA THR A 30 38.51 -6.31 -26.50
C THR A 30 37.33 -6.30 -27.46
N ASP A 31 36.45 -7.31 -27.44
CA ASP A 31 35.12 -7.26 -28.08
C ASP A 31 34.09 -6.51 -27.21
N ASN A 32 34.51 -5.97 -26.06
CA ASN A 32 33.71 -5.09 -25.23
C ASN A 32 34.03 -3.60 -25.52
N THR A 33 34.01 -3.24 -26.80
CA THR A 33 34.01 -1.84 -27.29
C THR A 33 32.82 -1.01 -26.79
N ASN A 34 31.86 -1.63 -26.08
CA ASN A 34 30.80 -0.93 -25.37
C ASN A 34 31.20 -0.33 -24.01
N VAL A 35 32.33 -0.71 -23.41
CA VAL A 35 32.72 -0.15 -22.09
C VAL A 35 33.38 1.23 -22.24
N TYR A 36 34.15 1.43 -23.31
CA TYR A 36 34.76 2.74 -23.60
C TYR A 36 33.70 3.77 -24.04
N THR A 37 32.73 3.37 -24.87
CA THR A 37 31.59 4.23 -25.28
C THR A 37 30.66 4.53 -24.11
N THR A 38 30.38 3.56 -23.23
CA THR A 38 29.53 3.82 -22.04
C THR A 38 30.21 4.79 -21.07
N SER A 39 31.53 4.68 -20.83
CA SER A 39 32.24 5.63 -19.95
C SER A 39 32.38 7.05 -20.54
N LEU A 40 32.53 7.17 -21.87
CA LEU A 40 32.60 8.47 -22.56
C LEU A 40 31.21 9.12 -22.69
N ARG A 41 30.18 8.31 -22.87
CA ARG A 41 28.76 8.70 -22.86
C ARG A 41 28.30 9.11 -21.46
N GLU A 42 28.69 8.37 -20.42
CA GLU A 42 28.51 8.78 -19.03
C GLU A 42 29.27 10.08 -18.74
N GLY A 43 30.54 10.18 -19.13
CA GLY A 43 31.34 11.40 -18.94
C GLY A 43 30.76 12.63 -19.65
N SER A 44 30.23 12.48 -20.87
CA SER A 44 29.61 13.58 -21.62
C SER A 44 28.21 13.94 -21.10
N LYS A 45 27.45 12.95 -20.62
CA LYS A 45 26.17 13.15 -19.93
C LYS A 45 26.36 13.89 -18.60
N TYR A 46 27.24 13.40 -17.72
CA TYR A 46 27.56 14.08 -16.46
C TYR A 46 28.10 15.48 -16.72
N LYS A 47 28.90 15.69 -17.77
CA LYS A 47 29.36 17.03 -18.15
C LYS A 47 28.22 17.97 -18.57
N ALA A 48 27.23 17.48 -19.34
CA ALA A 48 26.07 18.29 -19.73
C ALA A 48 25.14 18.59 -18.53
N GLU A 49 24.92 17.61 -17.65
CA GLU A 49 24.15 17.76 -16.41
C GLU A 49 24.83 18.72 -15.41
N ASP A 50 26.15 18.56 -15.21
CA ASP A 50 26.96 19.43 -14.35
C ASP A 50 26.94 20.87 -14.85
N VAL A 51 27.11 21.09 -16.17
CA VAL A 51 27.08 22.44 -16.74
C VAL A 51 25.70 23.08 -16.59
N LEU A 52 24.60 22.37 -16.85
CA LEU A 52 23.26 22.90 -16.61
C LEU A 52 23.01 23.19 -15.11
N THR A 53 23.49 22.33 -14.23
CA THR A 53 23.38 22.51 -12.77
C THR A 53 24.16 23.73 -12.29
N ILE A 54 25.38 23.91 -12.81
CA ILE A 54 26.27 25.03 -12.52
C ILE A 54 25.66 26.34 -13.05
N LEU A 55 25.18 26.37 -14.30
CA LEU A 55 24.53 27.54 -14.88
C LEU A 55 23.20 27.90 -14.20
N ARG A 56 22.58 26.96 -13.48
CA ARG A 56 21.36 27.18 -12.69
C ARG A 56 21.63 27.70 -11.28
N ASN A 57 22.71 27.25 -10.64
CA ASN A 57 22.88 27.43 -9.20
C ASN A 57 23.95 28.45 -8.82
N VAL A 58 24.83 28.82 -9.75
CA VAL A 58 25.94 29.73 -9.47
C VAL A 58 25.65 31.11 -10.07
N PRO A 59 25.87 32.22 -9.34
CA PRO A 59 25.70 33.58 -9.86
C PRO A 59 26.56 33.89 -11.09
N LEU A 60 26.06 34.72 -12.01
CA LEU A 60 26.80 35.13 -13.22
C LEU A 60 28.18 35.73 -12.90
N LYS A 61 28.28 36.51 -11.82
CA LYS A 61 29.52 37.15 -11.38
C LYS A 61 30.66 36.19 -11.04
N GLU A 62 30.34 34.94 -10.70
CA GLU A 62 31.34 33.91 -10.39
C GLU A 62 31.93 33.30 -11.68
N PHE A 63 31.29 33.50 -12.83
CA PHE A 63 31.75 33.00 -14.13
C PHE A 63 32.46 34.04 -14.99
N VAL A 64 32.10 35.30 -14.83
CA VAL A 64 32.47 36.40 -15.73
C VAL A 64 33.33 37.41 -14.99
N SER A 65 34.44 37.86 -15.60
CA SER A 65 35.32 38.84 -14.96
C SER A 65 34.60 40.20 -14.79
N PRO A 66 34.95 41.00 -13.76
CA PRO A 66 34.34 42.31 -13.52
C PRO A 66 34.39 43.24 -14.75
N GLU A 67 35.49 43.22 -15.51
CA GLU A 67 35.65 44.01 -16.74
C GLU A 67 34.60 43.69 -17.82
N ILE A 68 34.24 42.41 -17.98
CA ILE A 68 33.23 41.98 -18.94
C ILE A 68 31.83 42.31 -18.43
N LEU A 69 31.57 42.20 -17.12
CA LEU A 69 30.30 42.60 -16.52
C LEU A 69 30.06 44.11 -16.64
N GLU A 70 31.10 44.93 -16.44
CA GLU A 70 31.04 46.37 -16.65
C GLU A 70 30.74 46.70 -18.12
N ASN A 71 31.39 46.03 -19.07
CA ASN A 71 31.12 46.19 -20.49
C ASN A 71 29.69 45.76 -20.86
N TRP A 72 29.21 44.62 -20.37
CA TRP A 72 27.84 44.16 -20.61
C TRP A 72 26.79 45.07 -19.99
N SER A 73 27.09 45.66 -18.84
CA SER A 73 26.22 46.66 -18.21
C SER A 73 26.19 47.95 -19.03
N ALA A 74 27.34 48.42 -19.53
CA ALA A 74 27.46 49.64 -20.33
C ALA A 74 26.86 49.51 -21.75
N SER A 75 27.02 48.34 -22.38
CA SER A 75 26.47 48.04 -23.72
C SER A 75 25.00 47.60 -23.68
N GLY A 76 24.44 47.41 -22.48
CA GLY A 76 23.05 46.98 -22.28
C GLY A 76 22.80 45.50 -22.57
N VAL A 77 23.84 44.67 -22.72
CA VAL A 77 23.74 43.20 -22.79
C VAL A 77 23.20 42.65 -21.46
N LEU A 78 23.71 43.19 -20.35
CA LEU A 78 23.10 43.02 -19.04
C LEU A 78 22.17 44.23 -18.79
N ASP A 79 20.87 44.02 -18.96
CA ASP A 79 19.87 45.04 -18.71
C ASP A 79 19.59 45.09 -17.21
N GLY A 80 20.27 46.02 -16.52
CA GLY A 80 20.15 46.22 -15.07
C GLY A 80 18.74 46.54 -14.58
N SER A 81 17.79 46.86 -15.47
CA SER A 81 16.37 47.02 -15.12
C SER A 81 15.59 45.71 -15.04
N LEU A 82 16.14 44.62 -15.59
CA LEU A 82 15.50 43.31 -15.67
C LEU A 82 16.28 42.22 -14.91
N VAL A 83 17.61 42.30 -14.91
CA VAL A 83 18.50 41.26 -14.37
C VAL A 83 19.70 41.87 -13.66
N ASN A 84 20.40 41.09 -12.82
CA ASN A 84 21.63 41.52 -12.16
C ASN A 84 22.69 40.41 -12.15
N PRO A 85 23.98 40.74 -11.90
CA PRO A 85 25.06 39.75 -11.91
C PRO A 85 25.02 38.70 -10.78
N ASP A 86 24.19 38.91 -9.76
CA ASP A 86 23.98 37.95 -8.66
C ASP A 86 23.00 36.82 -9.03
N MET A 87 22.22 37.01 -10.11
CA MET A 87 21.36 35.96 -10.67
C MET A 87 22.19 34.89 -11.39
N SER A 88 21.69 33.65 -11.40
CA SER A 88 22.31 32.59 -12.19
C SER A 88 22.14 32.86 -13.69
N PRO A 89 23.07 32.39 -14.54
CA PRO A 89 22.91 32.47 -15.99
C PRO A 89 21.56 31.99 -16.49
N LEU A 90 21.03 30.86 -16.00
CA LEU A 90 19.74 30.35 -16.47
C LEU A 90 18.54 31.16 -15.98
N ASP A 91 18.64 31.85 -14.83
CA ASP A 91 17.60 32.78 -14.36
C ASP A 91 17.55 34.05 -15.20
N ILE A 92 18.71 34.57 -15.59
CA ILE A 92 18.83 35.72 -16.51
C ILE A 92 18.16 35.38 -17.86
N ILE A 93 18.39 34.17 -18.36
CA ILE A 93 17.83 33.71 -19.63
C ILE A 93 16.34 33.49 -19.52
N ALA A 94 15.87 32.82 -18.47
CA ALA A 94 14.43 32.67 -18.23
C ALA A 94 13.73 34.04 -18.16
N THR A 95 14.36 35.01 -17.51
CA THR A 95 13.87 36.39 -17.40
C THR A 95 13.80 37.07 -18.77
N TYR A 96 14.87 37.03 -19.57
CA TYR A 96 14.90 37.58 -20.93
C TYR A 96 13.93 36.88 -21.87
N TRP A 97 13.79 35.56 -21.76
CA TRP A 97 12.86 34.77 -22.57
C TRP A 97 11.41 35.13 -22.27
N ALA A 98 11.08 35.34 -21.01
CA ALA A 98 9.74 35.70 -20.57
C ALA A 98 9.38 37.17 -20.80
N THR A 99 10.37 38.04 -21.00
CA THR A 99 10.19 39.49 -21.18
C THR A 99 10.37 39.95 -22.63
N ARG A 100 10.87 39.10 -23.54
CA ARG A 100 11.22 39.48 -24.92
C ARG A 100 10.07 40.10 -25.73
N ASP A 101 8.86 39.58 -25.55
CA ASP A 101 7.68 40.05 -26.30
C ASP A 101 7.12 41.36 -25.72
N LEU A 102 7.51 41.68 -24.47
CA LEU A 102 7.13 42.90 -23.77
C LEU A 102 8.10 44.06 -24.06
N PHE A 103 9.33 43.73 -24.46
CA PHE A 103 10.37 44.68 -24.87
C PHE A 103 11.02 44.28 -26.20
N PRO A 104 10.27 44.21 -27.30
CA PRO A 104 10.80 43.78 -28.60
C PRO A 104 11.97 44.66 -29.06
N GLU A 105 11.95 45.96 -28.72
CA GLU A 105 13.01 46.93 -29.01
C GLU A 105 14.33 46.64 -28.29
N LYS A 106 14.29 45.91 -27.16
CA LYS A 106 15.48 45.58 -26.37
C LYS A 106 16.23 44.35 -26.87
N ASN A 107 15.67 43.61 -27.82
CA ASN A 107 16.26 42.39 -28.40
C ASN A 107 16.82 41.42 -27.35
N LEU A 108 15.99 41.09 -26.35
CA LEU A 108 16.38 40.31 -25.17
C LEU A 108 16.80 38.88 -25.52
N THR A 109 16.20 38.29 -26.56
CA THR A 109 16.62 36.98 -27.11
C THR A 109 18.09 37.00 -27.51
N HIS A 110 18.52 38.03 -28.24
CA HIS A 110 19.92 38.11 -28.67
C HIS A 110 20.89 38.37 -27.52
N LYS A 111 20.48 39.14 -26.51
CA LYS A 111 21.30 39.35 -25.30
C LYS A 111 21.48 38.06 -24.51
N ALA A 112 20.41 37.28 -24.40
CA ALA A 112 20.43 35.94 -23.81
C ALA A 112 21.44 35.03 -24.52
N GLU A 113 21.43 35.04 -25.86
CA GLU A 113 22.38 34.30 -26.69
C GLU A 113 23.84 34.69 -26.44
N LEU A 114 24.13 36.00 -26.30
CA LEU A 114 25.49 36.48 -26.04
C LEU A 114 26.03 36.00 -24.69
N ILE A 115 25.20 36.04 -23.64
CA ILE A 115 25.58 35.60 -22.29
C ILE A 115 25.80 34.08 -22.28
N LEU A 116 24.85 33.30 -22.80
CA LEU A 116 24.98 31.84 -22.84
C LEU A 116 26.12 31.38 -23.75
N GLY A 117 26.27 31.97 -24.93
CA GLY A 117 27.34 31.64 -25.84
C GLY A 117 28.72 31.90 -25.24
N TYR A 118 28.89 33.02 -24.51
CA TYR A 118 30.13 33.30 -23.77
C TYR A 118 30.41 32.22 -22.71
N LEU A 119 29.41 31.88 -21.90
CA LEU A 119 29.56 30.91 -20.82
C LEU A 119 29.81 29.51 -21.34
N LEU A 120 29.04 29.05 -22.32
CA LEU A 120 29.19 27.71 -22.92
C LEU A 120 30.57 27.55 -23.56
N ASN A 121 31.08 28.57 -24.27
CA ASN A 121 32.44 28.52 -24.82
C ASN A 121 33.52 28.40 -23.74
N LYS A 122 33.28 28.95 -22.55
CA LYS A 122 34.22 28.90 -21.42
C LYS A 122 34.09 27.61 -20.59
N THR A 123 32.86 27.13 -20.34
CA THR A 123 32.59 25.97 -19.48
C THR A 123 32.75 24.64 -20.21
N LEU A 124 32.60 24.63 -21.53
CA LEU A 124 32.72 23.46 -22.40
C LEU A 124 33.96 23.53 -23.31
N GLU A 125 35.05 24.10 -22.80
CA GLU A 125 36.35 24.08 -23.48
C GLU A 125 36.75 22.62 -23.80
N GLY A 126 37.12 22.36 -25.06
CA GLY A 126 37.41 21.00 -25.56
C GLY A 126 36.19 20.14 -25.94
N TYR A 127 34.97 20.66 -25.87
CA TYR A 127 33.75 19.99 -26.34
C TYR A 127 33.03 20.81 -27.41
N TYR A 128 32.21 20.14 -28.22
CA TYR A 128 31.21 20.76 -29.07
C TYR A 128 29.85 20.71 -28.38
N TYR A 129 29.02 21.72 -28.62
CA TYR A 129 27.73 21.85 -27.96
C TYR A 129 26.68 22.49 -28.87
N GLU A 130 25.43 22.18 -28.53
CA GLU A 130 24.23 22.82 -29.09
C GLU A 130 23.18 22.91 -27.97
N LEU A 131 22.78 24.14 -27.63
CA LEU A 131 21.77 24.41 -26.61
C LEU A 131 20.44 24.74 -27.27
N PHE A 132 19.37 24.09 -26.79
CA PHE A 132 17.99 24.37 -27.17
C PHE A 132 17.23 25.01 -26.00
N ILE A 133 16.41 26.02 -26.30
CA ILE A 133 15.45 26.63 -25.38
C ILE A 133 14.07 26.46 -26.01
N ASN A 134 13.21 25.59 -25.48
CA ASN A 134 11.91 25.22 -26.06
C ASN A 134 12.00 24.89 -27.56
N ASN A 135 12.97 24.06 -27.93
CA ASN A 135 13.31 23.67 -29.31
C ASN A 135 13.87 24.79 -30.22
N TYR A 136 14.06 26.02 -29.72
CA TYR A 136 14.81 27.06 -30.42
C TYR A 136 16.31 26.94 -30.16
N THR A 137 17.13 27.12 -31.19
CA THR A 137 18.59 27.30 -31.09
C THR A 137 19.07 28.34 -32.11
N SER A 138 20.29 28.83 -31.95
CA SER A 138 20.88 29.81 -32.87
C SER A 138 22.41 29.63 -32.97
N PRO A 139 23.09 30.29 -33.94
CA PRO A 139 24.54 30.16 -34.11
C PRO A 139 25.37 30.59 -32.89
N TYR A 140 24.80 31.36 -31.97
CA TYR A 140 25.44 31.76 -30.71
C TYR A 140 25.32 30.70 -29.60
N LEU A 141 24.34 29.80 -29.74
CA LEU A 141 24.05 28.70 -28.81
C LEU A 141 24.64 27.37 -29.29
N ARG A 142 25.50 27.43 -30.31
CA ARG A 142 26.22 26.29 -30.89
C ARG A 142 27.68 26.66 -31.10
N LYS A 143 28.58 25.70 -30.92
CA LYS A 143 30.00 25.91 -31.23
C LYS A 143 30.22 26.05 -32.74
N VAL A 144 30.95 27.09 -33.14
CA VAL A 144 31.32 27.36 -34.54
C VAL A 144 32.06 26.16 -35.13
N GLY A 145 31.57 25.63 -36.26
CA GLY A 145 32.13 24.48 -36.96
C GLY A 145 31.61 23.11 -36.52
N GLY A 146 30.88 23.00 -35.39
CA GLY A 146 30.37 21.72 -34.91
C GLY A 146 29.17 21.23 -35.70
N ASP A 147 29.08 19.93 -35.97
CA ASP A 147 27.94 19.29 -36.64
C ASP A 147 27.56 17.96 -35.98
N TYR A 148 26.47 17.96 -35.20
CA TYR A 148 26.02 16.78 -34.46
C TYR A 148 25.73 15.59 -35.39
N SER A 149 25.37 15.83 -36.66
CA SER A 149 25.10 14.76 -37.63
C SER A 149 26.35 13.99 -38.06
N LYS A 150 27.54 14.55 -37.77
CA LYS A 150 28.84 13.92 -38.01
C LYS A 150 29.45 13.32 -36.74
N ALA A 151 28.81 13.50 -35.59
CA ALA A 151 29.27 12.98 -34.31
C ALA A 151 28.80 11.53 -34.11
N PHE A 152 29.72 10.64 -33.72
CA PHE A 152 29.40 9.24 -33.42
C PHE A 152 28.49 9.10 -32.19
N GLU A 153 28.61 10.02 -31.21
CA GLU A 153 27.84 10.01 -29.96
C GLU A 153 27.48 11.42 -29.50
N VAL A 154 26.20 11.68 -29.23
CA VAL A 154 25.68 12.96 -28.71
C VAL A 154 24.91 12.70 -27.43
N SER A 155 25.28 13.36 -26.33
CA SER A 155 24.60 13.22 -25.03
C SER A 155 23.76 14.45 -24.72
N PRO A 156 22.42 14.33 -24.66
CA PRO A 156 21.55 15.42 -24.22
C PRO A 156 21.35 15.40 -22.69
N ALA A 157 21.33 16.58 -22.07
CA ALA A 157 20.76 16.81 -20.75
C ALA A 157 19.64 17.85 -20.87
N THR A 158 18.47 17.58 -20.29
CA THR A 158 17.33 18.49 -20.31
C THR A 158 17.02 18.97 -18.90
N LEU A 159 17.10 20.28 -18.70
CA LEU A 159 16.65 20.95 -17.50
C LEU A 159 15.36 21.71 -17.81
N THR A 160 14.33 21.47 -17.00
CA THR A 160 13.09 22.23 -17.09
C THR A 160 13.14 23.39 -16.11
N LEU A 161 13.11 24.62 -16.63
CA LEU A 161 13.04 25.83 -15.82
C LEU A 161 11.58 26.26 -15.65
N SER A 162 11.15 26.40 -14.41
CA SER A 162 9.96 27.15 -14.03
C SER A 162 10.24 28.65 -14.16
N GLY A 163 9.50 29.36 -15.02
CA GLY A 163 9.71 30.80 -15.30
C GLY A 163 8.48 31.68 -15.01
N TYR A 164 8.73 32.97 -14.80
CA TYR A 164 7.78 34.03 -14.42
C TYR A 164 7.49 34.97 -15.60
N LYS A 165 6.28 35.51 -15.74
CA LYS A 165 5.93 36.53 -16.76
C LYS A 165 6.13 37.96 -16.24
N TYR A 166 6.72 38.85 -17.04
CA TYR A 166 6.93 40.24 -16.64
C TYR A 166 5.63 41.05 -16.63
N ASN A 167 5.48 41.90 -15.62
CA ASN A 167 4.25 42.63 -15.26
C ASN A 167 3.02 41.76 -14.92
N GLN A 168 3.23 40.47 -14.62
CA GLN A 168 2.27 39.65 -13.90
C GLN A 168 2.95 39.06 -12.67
N THR A 169 2.64 39.58 -11.49
CA THR A 169 2.84 38.83 -10.24
C THR A 169 1.47 38.48 -9.71
N PRO A 170 0.91 37.29 -9.95
CA PRO A 170 0.01 36.75 -8.95
C PRO A 170 0.93 36.17 -7.87
N ARG A 171 1.31 37.02 -6.90
CA ARG A 171 1.70 36.48 -5.60
C ARG A 171 0.42 35.86 -5.06
N GLY A 172 0.35 34.55 -5.10
CA GLY A 172 -0.82 33.86 -4.62
C GLY A 172 -0.50 33.03 -3.40
N TYR A 173 -1.57 32.48 -2.84
CA TYR A 173 -1.56 31.60 -1.72
C TYR A 173 -2.05 30.24 -2.20
N MET A 174 -1.41 29.18 -1.73
CA MET A 174 -2.01 27.85 -1.73
C MET A 174 -2.22 27.46 -0.28
N ALA A 175 -3.31 26.77 0.00
CA ALA A 175 -3.55 26.18 1.30
C ALA A 175 -3.81 24.67 1.15
N ARG A 176 -3.37 23.95 2.17
CA ARG A 176 -3.79 22.58 2.45
C ARG A 176 -4.56 22.57 3.76
N ALA A 177 -5.55 21.71 3.90
CA ALA A 177 -6.39 21.62 5.09
C ALA A 177 -6.45 20.19 5.60
N PHE A 178 -6.49 20.01 6.92
CA PHE A 178 -6.59 18.69 7.53
C PHE A 178 -7.25 18.74 8.90
N LEU A 179 -7.86 17.61 9.28
CA LEU A 179 -8.43 17.42 10.59
C LEU A 179 -7.32 17.21 11.63
N THR A 180 -7.40 17.94 12.74
CA THR A 180 -6.43 17.84 13.85
C THR A 180 -6.66 16.63 14.75
N LYS A 181 -7.91 16.15 14.80
CA LYS A 181 -8.34 15.00 15.58
C LYS A 181 -9.54 14.37 14.88
N VAL A 182 -9.71 13.06 15.02
CA VAL A 182 -10.88 12.33 14.55
C VAL A 182 -11.25 11.31 15.62
N THR A 183 -12.55 11.15 15.88
CA THR A 183 -13.08 10.01 16.62
C THR A 183 -13.86 9.15 15.64
N VAL A 184 -13.53 7.87 15.56
CA VAL A 184 -14.17 6.92 14.64
C VAL A 184 -14.94 5.88 15.42
N GLU A 185 -16.15 5.55 14.93
CA GLU A 185 -16.78 4.27 15.24
C GLU A 185 -16.20 3.22 14.30
N ARG A 186 -15.51 2.24 14.87
CA ARG A 186 -14.90 1.13 14.13
C ARG A 186 -15.64 -0.15 14.37
N GLU A 187 -15.75 -0.94 13.32
CA GLU A 187 -16.23 -2.31 13.40
C GLU A 187 -15.09 -3.24 13.00
N GLU A 188 -14.85 -4.28 13.78
CA GLU A 188 -13.85 -5.31 13.53
C GLU A 188 -14.51 -6.69 13.54
N LEU A 189 -14.06 -7.54 12.61
CA LEU A 189 -14.48 -8.94 12.52
C LEU A 189 -13.24 -9.82 12.69
N TYR A 190 -13.19 -10.52 13.81
CA TYR A 190 -12.15 -11.49 14.11
C TYR A 190 -12.65 -12.88 13.76
N GLY A 191 -12.10 -13.51 12.73
CA GLY A 191 -12.34 -14.92 12.47
C GLY A 191 -11.21 -15.80 13.01
N TRP A 192 -11.55 -17.02 13.41
CA TRP A 192 -10.58 -17.98 13.90
C TRP A 192 -10.18 -18.94 12.78
N PHE A 193 -8.87 -19.11 12.66
CA PHE A 193 -8.30 -20.17 11.86
C PHE A 193 -8.71 -21.55 12.39
N ARG A 194 -8.75 -22.51 11.49
CA ARG A 194 -8.97 -23.91 11.86
C ARG A 194 -7.70 -24.46 12.48
N VAL A 195 -7.83 -24.92 13.71
CA VAL A 195 -6.77 -25.60 14.45
C VAL A 195 -7.39 -26.86 15.02
N LEU A 196 -6.84 -28.01 14.64
CA LEU A 196 -7.33 -29.33 15.01
C LEU A 196 -6.22 -30.15 15.68
N ALA A 197 -6.63 -31.12 16.48
CA ALA A 197 -5.80 -32.18 17.01
C ALA A 197 -6.54 -33.53 16.88
N GLY A 198 -5.83 -34.64 17.08
CA GLY A 198 -6.45 -35.96 17.21
C GLY A 198 -7.28 -36.05 18.50
N ALA A 199 -8.42 -36.72 18.45
CA ALA A 199 -9.31 -36.83 19.59
C ALA A 199 -8.78 -37.76 20.69
N ASP A 200 -8.09 -38.85 20.32
CA ASP A 200 -7.57 -39.93 21.20
C ASP A 200 -8.64 -40.56 22.11
N TYR A 201 -8.93 -41.86 21.98
CA TYR A 201 -10.03 -42.53 22.66
C TYR A 201 -9.58 -43.56 23.70
N GLY A 202 -9.91 -43.28 24.96
CA GLY A 202 -9.81 -44.27 26.02
C GLY A 202 -11.05 -45.17 26.11
N ASN A 203 -10.96 -46.21 26.95
CA ASN A 203 -12.08 -47.11 27.30
C ASN A 203 -13.34 -46.39 27.84
N TYR A 204 -13.21 -45.14 28.26
CA TYR A 204 -14.27 -44.35 28.88
C TYR A 204 -14.63 -43.07 28.11
N GLY A 205 -14.10 -42.91 26.89
CA GLY A 205 -14.36 -41.75 26.03
C GLY A 205 -13.09 -41.02 25.58
N PRO A 206 -13.25 -39.90 24.85
CA PRO A 206 -12.15 -39.09 24.35
C PRO A 206 -11.28 -38.56 25.50
N LEU A 207 -9.97 -38.57 25.31
CA LEU A 207 -8.98 -38.20 26.33
C LEU A 207 -8.30 -36.88 26.03
N ASN A 208 -8.21 -36.46 24.77
CA ASN A 208 -7.51 -35.23 24.43
C ASN A 208 -8.36 -33.99 24.73
N ARG A 209 -7.69 -32.90 25.09
CA ARG A 209 -8.26 -31.55 25.18
C ARG A 209 -7.36 -30.60 24.41
N LEU A 210 -7.99 -29.71 23.66
CA LEU A 210 -7.32 -28.71 22.86
C LEU A 210 -7.68 -27.32 23.40
N ASN A 211 -6.67 -26.56 23.81
CA ASN A 211 -6.83 -25.17 24.21
C ASN A 211 -6.26 -24.27 23.11
N ILE A 212 -7.05 -23.33 22.62
CA ILE A 212 -6.66 -22.32 21.63
C ILE A 212 -6.86 -20.95 22.26
N THR A 213 -5.77 -20.21 22.46
CA THR A 213 -5.79 -18.86 23.01
C THR A 213 -5.32 -17.85 21.97
N ARG A 214 -6.14 -16.82 21.74
CA ARG A 214 -5.86 -15.69 20.85
C ARG A 214 -5.93 -14.40 21.65
N VAL A 215 -4.93 -13.53 21.46
CA VAL A 215 -5.01 -12.15 21.92
C VAL A 215 -5.51 -11.27 20.80
N ILE A 216 -6.55 -10.47 21.07
CA ILE A 216 -6.92 -9.34 20.21
C ILE A 216 -6.56 -8.05 20.93
N THR A 217 -6.10 -7.06 20.18
CA THR A 217 -5.70 -5.76 20.71
C THR A 217 -6.64 -4.70 20.17
N LEU A 218 -7.38 -4.05 21.06
CA LEU A 218 -8.14 -2.83 20.75
C LEU A 218 -7.26 -1.61 21.07
N PRO A 219 -7.50 -0.44 20.45
CA PRO A 219 -6.85 0.80 20.88
C PRO A 219 -6.99 1.01 22.39
N GLU A 220 -5.97 1.60 23.02
CA GLU A 220 -5.98 1.86 24.48
C GLU A 220 -7.16 2.73 24.91
N ASP A 221 -7.60 3.65 24.05
CA ASP A 221 -8.75 4.53 24.27
C ASP A 221 -10.07 3.97 23.73
N ALA A 222 -10.12 2.68 23.38
CA ALA A 222 -11.31 2.07 22.80
C ALA A 222 -12.46 1.99 23.82
N ASP A 223 -13.59 2.57 23.46
CA ASP A 223 -14.87 2.45 24.17
C ASP A 223 -15.78 1.48 23.40
N VAL A 224 -15.97 0.27 23.94
CA VAL A 224 -16.70 -0.81 23.28
C VAL A 224 -18.21 -0.51 23.31
N ILE A 225 -18.81 -0.43 22.12
CA ILE A 225 -20.23 -0.12 21.93
C ILE A 225 -21.07 -1.39 21.88
N SER A 226 -20.63 -2.36 21.07
CA SER A 226 -21.35 -3.63 20.90
C SER A 226 -20.39 -4.73 20.49
N ALA A 227 -20.60 -5.94 20.99
CA ALA A 227 -19.79 -7.10 20.61
C ALA A 227 -20.58 -8.39 20.72
N ASP A 228 -20.32 -9.31 19.80
CA ASP A 228 -20.92 -10.65 19.80
C ASP A 228 -19.92 -11.69 19.29
N GLY A 229 -20.20 -12.96 19.51
CA GLY A 229 -19.37 -14.05 19.00
C GLY A 229 -20.13 -15.34 18.76
N LYS A 230 -19.70 -16.08 17.74
CA LYS A 230 -20.11 -17.44 17.45
C LYS A 230 -18.87 -18.31 17.49
N PHE A 231 -18.85 -19.29 18.38
CA PHE A 231 -17.71 -20.18 18.59
C PHE A 231 -18.13 -21.59 18.23
N VAL A 232 -17.50 -22.18 17.21
CA VAL A 232 -17.95 -23.43 16.59
C VAL A 232 -16.90 -24.52 16.82
N SER A 233 -17.34 -25.67 17.32
CA SER A 233 -16.56 -26.89 17.43
C SER A 233 -16.97 -27.88 16.33
N ARG A 234 -16.33 -29.04 16.28
CA ARG A 234 -16.83 -30.13 15.43
C ARG A 234 -18.11 -30.73 16.00
N GLU A 235 -18.74 -31.58 15.20
CA GLU A 235 -19.94 -32.31 15.59
C GLU A 235 -19.67 -33.22 16.79
N GLY A 236 -20.54 -33.15 17.80
CA GLY A 236 -20.47 -33.93 19.02
C GLY A 236 -19.47 -33.44 20.05
N GLU A 237 -18.72 -32.36 19.77
CA GLU A 237 -17.65 -31.82 20.61
C GLU A 237 -18.15 -30.68 21.51
N ARG A 238 -17.57 -30.54 22.70
CA ARG A 238 -17.84 -29.41 23.61
C ARG A 238 -16.79 -28.31 23.43
N VAL A 239 -17.24 -27.06 23.36
CA VAL A 239 -16.40 -25.85 23.45
C VAL A 239 -16.80 -25.02 24.67
N ASP A 240 -15.81 -24.62 25.47
CA ASP A 240 -15.95 -23.64 26.55
C ASP A 240 -15.17 -22.37 26.18
N VAL A 241 -15.77 -21.21 26.40
CA VAL A 241 -15.25 -19.90 25.99
C VAL A 241 -14.91 -19.06 27.22
N TYR A 242 -13.69 -18.53 27.24
CA TYR A 242 -13.20 -17.61 28.26
C TYR A 242 -12.72 -16.31 27.62
N ILE A 243 -13.00 -15.18 28.24
CA ILE A 243 -12.47 -13.87 27.85
C ILE A 243 -11.83 -13.24 29.09
N ASN A 244 -10.57 -12.84 28.97
CA ASN A 244 -9.78 -12.24 30.05
C ASN A 244 -9.74 -13.11 31.34
N GLY A 245 -9.86 -14.44 31.18
CA GLY A 245 -9.88 -15.41 32.27
C GLY A 245 -11.28 -15.73 32.81
N ASP A 246 -12.30 -14.93 32.48
CA ASP A 246 -13.68 -15.16 32.92
C ASP A 246 -14.38 -16.16 31.99
N TRP A 247 -15.11 -17.12 32.57
CA TRP A 247 -15.93 -18.06 31.81
C TRP A 247 -17.18 -17.36 31.28
N ILE A 248 -17.38 -17.40 29.96
CA ILE A 248 -18.48 -16.69 29.30
C ILE A 248 -19.62 -17.63 28.91
N GLY A 249 -19.28 -18.85 28.48
CA GLY A 249 -20.26 -19.83 28.05
C GLY A 249 -19.62 -21.13 27.60
N GLY A 250 -20.45 -22.17 27.45
CA GLY A 250 -20.01 -23.47 26.98
C GLY A 250 -21.15 -24.32 26.45
N GLY A 251 -20.87 -25.18 25.48
CA GLY A 251 -21.89 -25.95 24.79
C GLY A 251 -21.32 -26.98 23.82
N TYR A 252 -22.19 -27.83 23.29
CA TYR A 252 -21.83 -28.79 22.24
C TYR A 252 -22.05 -28.18 20.85
N ASN A 253 -21.18 -28.48 19.90
CA ASN A 253 -21.16 -28.03 18.50
C ASN A 253 -20.91 -26.53 18.30
N GLN A 254 -21.57 -25.67 19.08
CA GLN A 254 -21.41 -24.23 18.99
C GLN A 254 -21.88 -23.50 20.27
N VAL A 255 -21.34 -22.30 20.46
CA VAL A 255 -21.75 -21.33 21.49
C VAL A 255 -21.97 -19.99 20.80
N ASN A 256 -23.20 -19.46 20.87
CA ASN A 256 -23.55 -18.13 20.35
C ASN A 256 -23.71 -17.16 21.54
N LEU A 257 -22.92 -16.08 21.53
CA LEU A 257 -22.87 -15.06 22.56
C LEU A 257 -23.24 -13.72 21.94
N ASN A 258 -24.45 -13.24 22.21
CA ASN A 258 -24.99 -12.02 21.56
C ASN A 258 -24.54 -10.70 22.24
N ASN A 259 -23.89 -10.77 23.41
CA ASN A 259 -23.33 -9.61 24.09
C ASN A 259 -22.01 -9.99 24.77
N LEU A 260 -20.93 -9.36 24.32
CA LEU A 260 -19.58 -9.51 24.86
C LEU A 260 -18.97 -8.20 25.36
N GLU A 261 -19.72 -7.08 25.33
CA GLU A 261 -19.24 -5.71 25.57
C GLU A 261 -18.51 -5.60 26.91
N ASN A 262 -19.11 -6.12 27.98
CA ASN A 262 -18.59 -6.01 29.34
C ASN A 262 -17.35 -6.86 29.63
N TYR A 263 -16.96 -7.74 28.70
CA TYR A 263 -15.78 -8.59 28.85
C TYR A 263 -14.57 -8.05 28.07
N LEU A 264 -14.78 -7.02 27.25
CA LEU A 264 -13.76 -6.40 26.41
C LEU A 264 -13.33 -5.05 26.97
N ARG A 265 -12.07 -4.67 26.73
CA ARG A 265 -11.49 -3.41 27.17
C ARG A 265 -10.48 -2.87 26.15
N GLY A 266 -10.10 -1.60 26.27
CA GLY A 266 -8.94 -1.06 25.57
C GLY A 266 -7.66 -1.85 25.87
N GLY A 267 -6.78 -1.97 24.88
CA GLY A 267 -5.58 -2.80 24.95
C GLY A 267 -5.84 -4.28 24.66
N ASP A 268 -5.04 -5.15 25.27
CA ASP A 268 -5.08 -6.59 25.02
C ASP A 268 -6.25 -7.30 25.71
N ASN A 269 -6.95 -8.13 24.94
CA ASN A 269 -8.02 -9.01 25.36
C ASN A 269 -7.67 -10.44 25.01
N VAL A 270 -7.66 -11.33 26.00
CA VAL A 270 -7.28 -12.73 25.83
C VAL A 270 -8.54 -13.58 25.68
N ILE A 271 -8.71 -14.24 24.54
CA ILE A 271 -9.83 -15.14 24.26
C ILE A 271 -9.31 -16.57 24.20
N SER A 272 -9.81 -17.42 25.09
CA SER A 272 -9.43 -18.84 25.16
C SER A 272 -10.63 -19.73 24.86
N LEU A 273 -10.42 -20.66 23.93
CA LEU A 273 -11.39 -21.68 23.53
C LEU A 273 -10.85 -23.04 23.97
N ILE A 274 -11.60 -23.72 24.83
CA ILE A 274 -11.24 -25.04 25.35
C ILE A 274 -12.19 -26.06 24.76
N PHE A 275 -11.61 -26.99 24.02
CA PHE A 275 -12.31 -28.04 23.33
C PHE A 275 -12.14 -29.38 24.07
N SER A 276 -13.22 -30.12 24.23
CA SER A 276 -13.23 -31.41 24.94
C SER A 276 -14.38 -32.32 24.47
N ASN A 277 -14.37 -33.58 24.90
CA ASN A 277 -15.44 -34.54 24.67
C ASN A 277 -15.77 -34.76 23.18
N ALA A 278 -14.76 -34.90 22.32
CA ALA A 278 -14.94 -35.18 20.90
C ALA A 278 -15.68 -36.50 20.64
N GLN A 279 -16.45 -36.56 19.55
CA GLN A 279 -17.13 -37.78 19.08
C GLN A 279 -16.56 -38.33 17.76
N GLY A 280 -15.71 -37.56 17.06
CA GLY A 280 -14.99 -37.99 15.86
C GLY A 280 -13.48 -38.07 16.07
N ASP A 281 -12.73 -38.37 15.01
CA ASP A 281 -11.26 -38.57 15.09
C ASP A 281 -10.47 -37.28 15.39
N GLU A 282 -11.11 -36.11 15.22
CA GLU A 282 -10.49 -34.80 15.39
C GLU A 282 -11.26 -33.95 16.41
N ILE A 283 -10.53 -33.06 17.08
CA ILE A 283 -11.03 -32.09 18.05
C ILE A 283 -10.52 -30.68 17.68
N GLY A 284 -11.34 -29.64 17.80
CA GLY A 284 -10.90 -28.25 17.70
C GLY A 284 -11.86 -27.29 17.00
N SER A 285 -11.30 -26.13 16.61
CA SER A 285 -12.07 -25.01 16.03
C SER A 285 -12.56 -25.36 14.62
N ALA A 286 -13.88 -25.31 14.44
CA ALA A 286 -14.52 -25.52 13.14
C ALA A 286 -14.72 -24.20 12.36
N SER A 287 -15.19 -24.33 11.11
CA SER A 287 -15.51 -23.16 10.29
C SER A 287 -16.69 -22.37 10.87
N GLY A 288 -16.61 -21.04 10.80
CA GLY A 288 -17.64 -20.14 11.30
C GLY A 288 -17.39 -19.56 12.68
N THR A 289 -16.28 -19.92 13.35
CA THR A 289 -15.85 -19.26 14.59
C THR A 289 -15.46 -17.81 14.30
N THR A 290 -16.28 -16.86 14.75
CA THR A 290 -16.07 -15.42 14.55
C THR A 290 -16.49 -14.60 15.78
N MET A 291 -15.88 -13.44 15.95
CA MET A 291 -16.26 -12.43 16.95
C MET A 291 -16.30 -11.06 16.29
N TYR A 292 -17.38 -10.33 16.51
CA TYR A 292 -17.56 -8.96 16.05
C TYR A 292 -17.40 -7.99 17.21
N VAL A 293 -16.72 -6.87 16.97
CA VAL A 293 -16.57 -5.80 17.95
C VAL A 293 -16.76 -4.45 17.28
N LYS A 294 -17.68 -3.63 17.81
CA LYS A 294 -17.85 -2.22 17.49
C LYS A 294 -17.37 -1.36 18.64
N TYR A 295 -16.53 -0.37 18.38
CA TYR A 295 -16.00 0.53 19.40
C TYR A 295 -15.76 1.95 18.87
N LYS A 296 -15.68 2.92 19.78
CA LYS A 296 -15.22 4.30 19.50
C LYS A 296 -13.76 4.44 19.89
N SER A 297 -12.96 5.12 19.08
CA SER A 297 -11.56 5.44 19.40
C SER A 297 -11.09 6.67 18.62
N ASN A 298 -10.07 7.36 19.13
CA ASN A 298 -9.37 8.41 18.39
C ASN A 298 -8.18 7.87 17.58
N SER A 299 -7.89 6.57 17.67
CA SER A 299 -6.82 5.94 16.93
C SER A 299 -7.23 5.62 15.49
N LEU A 300 -6.41 6.09 14.54
CA LEU A 300 -6.53 5.77 13.12
C LEU A 300 -5.67 4.55 12.72
N SER A 301 -5.00 3.90 13.68
CA SER A 301 -4.13 2.76 13.39
C SER A 301 -4.94 1.55 12.90
N VAL A 302 -4.52 0.94 11.80
CA VAL A 302 -5.11 -0.32 11.32
C VAL A 302 -4.14 -1.47 11.55
N GLU A 303 -4.65 -2.66 11.83
CA GLU A 303 -3.82 -3.86 11.91
C GLU A 303 -3.28 -4.18 10.53
N ASP A 304 -1.98 -4.45 10.43
CA ASP A 304 -1.32 -4.85 9.18
C ASP A 304 -1.66 -6.31 8.86
N PRO A 305 -2.38 -6.61 7.76
CA PRO A 305 -2.68 -7.98 7.36
C PRO A 305 -1.43 -8.82 7.07
N GLY A 306 -0.28 -8.18 6.84
CA GLY A 306 1.01 -8.86 6.61
C GLY A 306 1.55 -9.60 7.83
N THR A 307 1.04 -9.33 9.05
CA THR A 307 1.49 -10.06 10.25
C THR A 307 0.38 -10.96 10.78
N VAL A 308 0.51 -12.26 10.53
CA VAL A 308 -0.39 -13.28 11.07
C VAL A 308 0.08 -13.68 12.46
N LYS A 309 -0.70 -13.27 13.47
CA LYS A 309 -0.46 -13.61 14.88
C LYS A 309 -0.92 -15.05 15.14
N ILE A 310 0.03 -15.95 15.37
CA ILE A 310 -0.25 -17.36 15.67
C ILE A 310 -0.87 -17.47 17.07
N TYR A 311 -1.84 -18.37 17.21
CA TYR A 311 -2.50 -18.65 18.49
C TYR A 311 -1.57 -19.42 19.43
N ASP A 312 -1.71 -19.20 20.74
CA ASP A 312 -1.15 -20.12 21.71
C ASP A 312 -2.04 -21.35 21.74
N VAL A 313 -1.50 -22.51 21.36
CA VAL A 313 -2.26 -23.75 21.21
C VAL A 313 -1.61 -24.82 22.06
N THR A 314 -2.39 -25.48 22.90
CA THR A 314 -1.95 -26.65 23.67
C THR A 314 -2.89 -27.83 23.37
N SER A 315 -2.31 -28.92 22.88
CA SER A 315 -2.96 -30.23 22.77
C SER A 315 -2.38 -31.13 23.84
N GLU A 316 -3.22 -31.67 24.73
CA GLU A 316 -2.75 -32.44 25.89
C GLU A 316 -2.10 -33.78 25.51
N ARG A 317 -2.42 -34.35 24.32
CA ARG A 317 -2.05 -35.75 23.99
C ARG A 317 -1.51 -35.97 22.58
N THR A 318 -2.05 -35.29 21.58
CA THR A 318 -1.77 -35.59 20.15
C THR A 318 -1.13 -34.43 19.39
N GLY A 319 -0.63 -34.69 18.18
CA GLY A 319 -0.22 -33.69 17.19
C GLY A 319 -1.30 -32.63 16.87
N ILE A 320 -0.89 -31.55 16.19
CA ILE A 320 -1.75 -30.38 15.85
C ILE A 320 -1.66 -30.10 14.35
N MET A 321 -2.81 -29.84 13.73
CA MET A 321 -2.92 -29.27 12.38
C MET A 321 -3.41 -27.83 12.49
N TYR A 322 -2.77 -26.92 11.76
CA TYR A 322 -3.08 -25.50 11.76
C TYR A 322 -3.27 -24.99 10.33
N LEU A 323 -4.48 -24.59 9.96
CA LEU A 323 -4.80 -23.94 8.68
C LEU A 323 -4.60 -22.43 8.79
N LEU A 324 -3.72 -21.87 7.97
CA LEU A 324 -3.46 -20.44 7.85
C LEU A 324 -4.04 -19.95 6.52
N GLU A 325 -5.31 -19.55 6.51
CA GLU A 325 -5.99 -18.99 5.33
C GLU A 325 -5.85 -17.46 5.31
N THR A 326 -4.79 -17.00 4.65
CA THR A 326 -4.22 -15.64 4.79
C THR A 326 -4.39 -14.81 3.53
N PHE A 327 -4.28 -13.48 3.68
CA PHE A 327 -4.42 -12.52 2.58
C PHE A 327 -3.67 -11.23 2.92
N VAL A 328 -3.09 -10.58 1.92
CA VAL A 328 -2.55 -9.21 2.04
C VAL A 328 -3.09 -8.31 0.92
N PRO A 329 -3.41 -7.04 1.22
CA PRO A 329 -3.95 -6.09 0.24
C PRO A 329 -2.84 -5.44 -0.62
N GLY A 330 -2.11 -6.27 -1.36
CA GLY A 330 -1.04 -5.82 -2.25
C GLY A 330 -0.16 -6.95 -2.76
N ASN A 331 0.98 -6.59 -3.33
CA ASN A 331 1.88 -7.53 -4.00
C ASN A 331 2.92 -8.10 -3.03
N ILE A 332 2.87 -9.40 -2.79
CA ILE A 332 3.77 -10.11 -1.87
C ILE A 332 5.22 -10.04 -2.38
N THR A 333 6.11 -9.60 -1.50
CA THR A 333 7.56 -9.57 -1.73
C THR A 333 8.32 -10.64 -0.96
N SER A 334 7.82 -11.02 0.22
CA SER A 334 8.46 -12.03 1.05
C SER A 334 7.45 -12.74 1.96
N ILE A 335 7.71 -14.00 2.30
CA ILE A 335 6.97 -14.74 3.34
C ILE A 335 7.97 -15.41 4.27
N ASN A 336 7.90 -15.16 5.58
CA ASN A 336 8.70 -15.84 6.59
C ASN A 336 7.80 -16.36 7.70
N MET A 337 8.03 -17.58 8.14
CA MET A 337 7.27 -18.20 9.23
C MET A 337 8.19 -18.59 10.36
N ARG A 338 7.79 -18.29 11.59
CA ARG A 338 8.51 -18.68 12.81
C ARG A 338 7.53 -19.32 13.78
N PHE A 339 7.90 -20.47 14.33
CA PHE A 339 7.12 -21.19 15.33
C PHE A 339 8.01 -21.56 16.52
N SER A 340 7.69 -21.02 17.68
CA SER A 340 8.19 -21.48 18.98
C SER A 340 7.26 -22.60 19.45
N VAL A 341 7.82 -23.77 19.74
CA VAL A 341 7.05 -25.00 20.05
C VAL A 341 7.65 -25.77 21.22
N HIS A 342 6.82 -26.53 21.93
CA HIS A 342 7.19 -27.42 23.02
C HIS A 342 6.76 -28.86 22.70
N ASN A 343 7.67 -29.82 22.87
CA ASN A 343 7.47 -31.26 22.66
C ASN A 343 6.98 -31.65 21.25
N VAL A 344 7.28 -30.83 20.25
CA VAL A 344 6.97 -31.11 18.83
C VAL A 344 8.21 -31.65 18.14
N GLY A 345 8.16 -32.89 17.64
CA GLY A 345 9.29 -33.54 16.98
C GLY A 345 9.50 -33.15 15.52
N THR A 346 8.41 -32.93 14.77
CA THR A 346 8.42 -32.63 13.33
C THR A 346 7.40 -31.55 13.00
N VAL A 347 7.78 -30.60 12.15
CA VAL A 347 6.88 -29.57 11.61
C VAL A 347 6.87 -29.66 10.09
N ARG A 348 5.68 -29.80 9.50
CA ARG A 348 5.47 -29.95 8.05
C ARG A 348 4.65 -28.78 7.53
N LEU A 349 5.18 -28.10 6.51
CA LEU A 349 4.48 -27.02 5.81
C LEU A 349 3.88 -27.55 4.51
N TYR A 350 2.58 -27.35 4.36
CA TYR A 350 1.82 -27.67 3.16
C TYR A 350 1.24 -26.39 2.55
N TYR A 351 0.99 -26.44 1.25
CA TYR A 351 0.22 -25.42 0.52
C TYR A 351 -1.02 -26.06 -0.11
N GLY A 352 -2.16 -25.38 -0.01
CA GLY A 352 -3.39 -25.80 -0.68
C GLY A 352 -3.39 -25.37 -2.13
N LEU A 353 -3.23 -26.33 -3.05
CA LEU A 353 -3.38 -26.08 -4.49
C LEU A 353 -4.78 -26.51 -4.93
N GLY A 354 -5.80 -25.89 -4.33
CA GLY A 354 -7.19 -26.31 -4.48
C GLY A 354 -7.55 -27.48 -3.57
N GLY A 355 -8.32 -28.45 -4.08
CA GLY A 355 -8.84 -29.57 -3.28
C GLY A 355 -7.78 -30.55 -2.74
N ASP A 356 -6.50 -30.36 -3.05
CA ASP A 356 -5.38 -31.21 -2.62
C ASP A 356 -4.28 -30.39 -1.92
N LEU A 357 -3.57 -31.05 -1.00
CA LEU A 357 -2.49 -30.45 -0.21
C LEU A 357 -1.13 -30.91 -0.71
N HIS A 358 -0.25 -29.96 -1.00
CA HIS A 358 1.11 -30.21 -1.44
C HIS A 358 2.08 -29.98 -0.29
N LEU A 359 2.85 -31.02 0.08
CA LEU A 359 3.94 -30.87 1.04
C LEU A 359 5.04 -30.00 0.42
N LEU A 360 5.31 -28.86 1.04
CA LEU A 360 6.39 -27.96 0.63
C LEU A 360 7.70 -28.31 1.34
N LEU A 361 7.66 -28.34 2.68
CA LEU A 361 8.86 -28.42 3.51
C LEU A 361 8.59 -29.27 4.76
N THR A 362 9.62 -29.91 5.28
CA THR A 362 9.60 -30.62 6.58
C THR A 362 10.82 -30.21 7.37
N LYS A 363 10.64 -29.85 8.64
CA LYS A 363 11.70 -29.49 9.57
C LYS A 363 11.56 -30.26 10.88
N ASN A 364 12.69 -30.50 11.53
CA ASN A 364 12.72 -31.16 12.84
C ASN A 364 12.56 -30.13 13.95
N GLY A 365 11.83 -30.49 15.00
CA GLY A 365 11.74 -29.77 16.26
C GLY A 365 12.45 -30.52 17.39
N ASN A 366 11.87 -30.50 18.58
CA ASN A 366 12.32 -31.22 19.76
C ASN A 366 11.12 -31.93 20.43
N PRO A 367 11.01 -33.28 20.35
CA PRO A 367 9.88 -34.00 20.92
C PRO A 367 9.87 -34.03 22.46
N ASN A 368 10.95 -33.59 23.12
CA ASN A 368 11.11 -33.63 24.58
C ASN A 368 11.57 -32.28 25.16
N GLY A 369 11.16 -31.17 24.55
CA GLY A 369 11.42 -29.83 25.08
C GLY A 369 11.09 -28.74 24.07
N ASP A 370 11.60 -27.54 24.31
CA ASP A 370 11.35 -26.40 23.42
C ASP A 370 12.22 -26.44 22.16
N ALA A 371 11.68 -25.90 21.06
CA ALA A 371 12.38 -25.66 19.81
C ALA A 371 11.82 -24.43 19.09
N VAL A 372 12.63 -23.82 18.23
CA VAL A 372 12.18 -22.80 17.28
C VAL A 372 12.35 -23.36 15.87
N VAL A 373 11.26 -23.37 15.11
CA VAL A 373 11.24 -23.80 13.71
C VAL A 373 10.90 -22.61 12.83
N GLU A 374 11.76 -22.32 11.86
CA GLU A 374 11.59 -21.21 10.93
C GLU A 374 11.53 -21.72 9.49
N PHE A 375 10.63 -21.19 8.67
CA PHE A 375 10.60 -21.37 7.22
C PHE A 375 10.93 -20.02 6.58
N THR A 376 12.03 -19.95 5.83
CA THR A 376 12.49 -18.69 5.25
C THR A 376 11.83 -18.41 3.90
N ASP A 377 11.82 -17.12 3.52
CA ASP A 377 11.32 -16.69 2.20
C ASP A 377 11.90 -17.50 1.04
N SER A 378 13.23 -17.71 1.04
CA SER A 378 13.88 -18.45 -0.02
C SER A 378 13.40 -19.91 -0.09
N GLU A 379 13.16 -20.56 1.05
CA GLU A 379 12.71 -21.95 1.09
C GLU A 379 11.27 -22.06 0.59
N ILE A 380 10.39 -21.18 1.08
CA ILE A 380 8.97 -21.14 0.71
C ILE A 380 8.83 -20.83 -0.78
N LYS A 381 9.52 -19.81 -1.27
CA LYS A 381 9.48 -19.41 -2.68
C LYS A 381 9.96 -20.51 -3.62
N VAL A 382 11.06 -21.19 -3.28
CA VAL A 382 11.57 -22.32 -4.08
C VAL A 382 10.56 -23.47 -4.09
N ALA A 383 9.98 -23.81 -2.93
CA ALA A 383 9.01 -24.91 -2.83
C ALA A 383 7.70 -24.62 -3.59
N LEU A 384 7.16 -23.40 -3.49
CA LEU A 384 5.97 -22.98 -4.24
C LEU A 384 6.20 -22.96 -5.76
N ASN A 385 7.36 -22.45 -6.21
CA ASN A 385 7.69 -22.48 -7.63
C ASN A 385 7.76 -23.91 -8.18
N ALA A 386 8.19 -24.89 -7.36
CA ALA A 386 8.18 -26.29 -7.75
C ALA A 386 6.77 -26.88 -7.91
N THR A 387 5.76 -26.27 -7.27
CA THR A 387 4.33 -26.60 -7.49
C THR A 387 3.67 -25.73 -8.57
N GLY A 388 4.43 -24.86 -9.25
CA GLY A 388 3.92 -23.95 -10.28
C GLY A 388 3.18 -22.73 -9.76
N VAL A 389 3.35 -22.37 -8.49
CA VAL A 389 2.70 -21.23 -7.84
C VAL A 389 3.73 -20.15 -7.55
N THR A 390 3.37 -18.90 -7.84
CA THR A 390 4.23 -17.74 -7.58
C THR A 390 3.59 -16.80 -6.55
N TYR A 391 4.38 -15.88 -5.99
CA TYR A 391 3.84 -14.81 -5.15
C TYR A 391 2.88 -13.88 -5.89
N ASP A 392 3.00 -13.73 -7.21
CA ASP A 392 2.01 -12.99 -8.03
C ASP A 392 0.65 -13.70 -7.99
N ASP A 393 0.63 -15.03 -8.02
CA ASP A 393 -0.60 -15.81 -7.90
C ASP A 393 -1.23 -15.66 -6.51
N LEU A 394 -0.41 -15.74 -5.46
CA LEU A 394 -0.85 -15.55 -4.07
C LEU A 394 -1.33 -14.12 -3.78
N SER A 395 -0.81 -13.10 -4.48
CA SER A 395 -1.17 -11.70 -4.25
C SER A 395 -2.58 -11.35 -4.74
N LYS A 396 -3.22 -12.21 -5.53
CA LYS A 396 -4.52 -11.94 -6.14
C LYS A 396 -5.67 -12.08 -5.13
N MET A 397 -5.58 -13.00 -4.18
CA MET A 397 -6.67 -13.26 -3.22
C MET A 397 -6.18 -14.08 -2.05
N VAL A 398 -7.09 -14.45 -1.15
CA VAL A 398 -6.79 -15.38 -0.04
C VAL A 398 -6.12 -16.67 -0.53
N PHE A 399 -5.15 -17.15 0.24
CA PHE A 399 -4.41 -18.39 0.00
C PHE A 399 -4.13 -19.11 1.32
N ASP A 400 -3.90 -20.42 1.25
CA ASP A 400 -3.79 -21.29 2.41
C ASP A 400 -2.43 -21.99 2.54
N PHE A 401 -1.82 -21.80 3.71
CA PHE A 401 -0.78 -22.69 4.21
C PHE A 401 -1.36 -23.57 5.30
N ILE A 402 -0.92 -24.83 5.37
CA ILE A 402 -1.30 -25.72 6.47
C ILE A 402 -0.04 -26.23 7.12
N VAL A 403 0.04 -26.11 8.45
CA VAL A 403 1.20 -26.53 9.23
C VAL A 403 0.79 -27.72 10.10
N GLY A 404 1.47 -28.84 9.92
CA GLY A 404 1.34 -30.02 10.77
C GLY A 404 2.47 -30.08 11.80
N PHE A 405 2.14 -29.98 13.08
CA PHE A 405 3.04 -30.14 14.22
C PHE A 405 2.85 -31.55 14.78
N ASP A 406 3.81 -32.46 14.52
CA ASP A 406 3.65 -33.90 14.71
C ASP A 406 2.36 -34.44 14.06
N ALA A 407 1.98 -33.83 12.93
CA ALA A 407 0.85 -34.24 12.10
C ALA A 407 1.30 -34.32 10.64
N TYR A 408 0.66 -35.18 9.86
CA TYR A 408 0.89 -35.26 8.42
C TYR A 408 -0.38 -35.62 7.66
N TYR A 409 -0.44 -35.15 6.42
CA TYR A 409 -1.52 -35.43 5.50
C TYR A 409 -1.15 -36.57 4.54
N LYS A 410 -2.04 -37.55 4.37
CA LYS A 410 -1.84 -38.68 3.46
C LYS A 410 -3.18 -39.24 2.99
N ASN A 411 -3.31 -39.53 1.69
CA ASN A 411 -4.47 -40.19 1.09
C ASN A 411 -5.84 -39.51 1.35
N GLY A 412 -5.85 -38.20 1.62
CA GLY A 412 -7.08 -37.46 1.87
C GLY A 412 -7.33 -37.12 3.34
N ASP A 413 -6.57 -37.73 4.26
CA ASP A 413 -6.81 -37.66 5.70
C ASP A 413 -5.58 -37.11 6.44
N TRP A 414 -5.85 -36.53 7.62
CA TRP A 414 -4.83 -36.12 8.58
C TRP A 414 -4.57 -37.23 9.60
N TYR A 415 -3.29 -37.41 9.91
CA TYR A 415 -2.82 -38.34 10.93
C TYR A 415 -2.04 -37.55 11.97
N TYR A 416 -2.31 -37.81 13.24
CA TYR A 416 -1.76 -37.11 14.39
C TYR A 416 -0.93 -38.06 15.24
N GLU A 417 0.30 -37.69 15.56
CA GLU A 417 1.15 -38.45 16.48
C GLU A 417 0.49 -38.55 17.87
N GLY A 418 0.52 -39.72 18.52
CA GLY A 418 -0.10 -39.96 19.83
C GLY A 418 -1.60 -40.27 19.85
N ASP A 419 -2.28 -40.29 18.70
CA ASP A 419 -3.67 -40.75 18.55
C ASP A 419 -3.76 -42.29 18.42
N ASP A 420 -4.90 -42.91 18.70
CA ASP A 420 -5.07 -44.38 18.71
C ASP A 420 -4.76 -45.04 17.34
N ASN A 421 -5.02 -44.31 16.26
CA ASN A 421 -4.70 -44.73 14.89
C ASN A 421 -3.19 -44.69 14.59
N TYR A 422 -2.41 -44.00 15.44
CA TYR A 422 -0.99 -43.79 15.38
C TYR A 422 -0.33 -44.32 16.67
N ASN A 423 -0.38 -45.64 16.83
CA ASN A 423 0.09 -46.37 18.01
C ASN A 423 1.63 -46.33 18.18
N ASP A 424 2.18 -45.20 18.62
CA ASP A 424 3.62 -44.94 18.71
C ASP A 424 4.14 -44.61 20.12
N ASP A 425 3.33 -44.86 21.17
CA ASP A 425 3.62 -44.53 22.57
C ASP A 425 3.90 -43.02 22.82
N ALA A 426 3.69 -42.13 21.84
CA ALA A 426 4.04 -40.71 21.90
C ALA A 426 2.91 -39.80 22.39
N ASN A 427 2.12 -40.31 23.36
CA ASN A 427 1.09 -39.54 24.01
C ASN A 427 1.72 -38.48 24.94
N ARG A 428 1.75 -37.23 24.48
CA ARG A 428 2.39 -36.13 25.19
C ARG A 428 1.74 -34.80 24.85
N GLU A 429 1.83 -33.88 25.81
CA GLU A 429 1.43 -32.49 25.60
C GLU A 429 2.31 -31.86 24.51
N ARG A 430 1.67 -31.16 23.57
CA ARG A 430 2.31 -30.35 22.54
C ARG A 430 1.80 -28.93 22.65
N ARG A 431 2.71 -27.97 22.60
CA ARG A 431 2.35 -26.55 22.63
C ARG A 431 2.99 -25.79 21.48
N ILE A 432 2.20 -24.89 20.89
CA ILE A 432 2.66 -23.83 20.00
C ILE A 432 2.53 -22.55 20.81
N TYR A 433 3.64 -21.88 21.11
CA TYR A 433 3.59 -20.59 21.79
C TYR A 433 3.05 -19.54 20.82
N GLY A 434 2.11 -18.71 21.26
CA GLY A 434 1.46 -17.71 20.40
C GLY A 434 2.37 -16.54 20.01
N TYR A 435 1.79 -15.54 19.35
CA TYR A 435 2.45 -14.26 19.12
C TYR A 435 2.86 -13.59 20.46
N PRO A 436 4.07 -12.99 20.58
CA PRO A 436 5.02 -12.66 19.51
C PRO A 436 6.06 -13.75 19.21
N GLU A 437 6.05 -14.89 19.90
CA GLU A 437 7.07 -15.94 19.72
C GLU A 437 6.90 -16.72 18.41
N SER A 438 5.64 -16.91 17.99
CA SER A 438 5.26 -17.49 16.71
C SER A 438 4.48 -16.49 15.85
N TYR A 439 4.83 -16.41 14.57
CA TYR A 439 4.21 -15.52 13.60
C TYR A 439 4.41 -16.01 12.16
N VAL A 440 3.51 -15.60 11.27
CA VAL A 440 3.81 -15.53 9.83
C VAL A 440 3.90 -14.07 9.44
N LYS A 441 5.02 -13.70 8.83
CA LYS A 441 5.28 -12.36 8.33
C LYS A 441 5.30 -12.39 6.80
N ILE A 442 4.39 -11.65 6.20
CA ILE A 442 4.23 -11.49 4.76
C ILE A 442 4.58 -10.03 4.47
N ASP A 443 5.75 -9.79 3.89
CA ASP A 443 6.10 -8.45 3.41
C ASP A 443 5.46 -8.26 2.04
N TYR A 444 4.81 -7.12 1.81
CA TYR A 444 4.13 -6.79 0.56
C TYR A 444 4.23 -5.31 0.24
N VAL A 445 4.07 -4.96 -1.04
CA VAL A 445 3.86 -3.59 -1.48
C VAL A 445 2.35 -3.31 -1.43
N PRO A 446 1.86 -2.46 -0.51
CA PRO A 446 0.43 -2.20 -0.39
C PRO A 446 -0.13 -1.57 -1.66
N GLY A 447 -1.35 -1.97 -2.04
CA GLY A 447 -2.07 -1.33 -3.17
C GLY A 447 -2.55 0.08 -2.86
N ILE A 448 -2.54 0.49 -1.58
CA ILE A 448 -2.99 1.79 -1.11
C ILE A 448 -1.96 2.44 -0.19
N LEU A 449 -1.88 3.78 -0.22
CA LEU A 449 -1.06 4.54 0.71
C LEU A 449 -1.89 4.91 1.95
N THR A 450 -1.56 4.32 3.09
CA THR A 450 -2.12 4.75 4.39
C THR A 450 -1.27 5.90 4.95
N THR A 451 -1.92 6.98 5.36
CA THR A 451 -1.28 8.13 6.00
C THR A 451 -1.93 8.39 7.35
N GLN A 452 -1.36 9.30 8.15
CA GLN A 452 -2.00 9.75 9.40
C GLN A 452 -3.35 10.44 9.21
N TYR A 453 -3.75 10.74 7.96
CA TYR A 453 -5.03 11.33 7.62
C TYR A 453 -6.01 10.34 6.97
N SER A 454 -5.58 9.09 6.78
CA SER A 454 -6.46 8.02 6.31
C SER A 454 -7.36 7.58 7.46
N ILE A 455 -8.67 7.81 7.32
CA ILE A 455 -9.66 7.48 8.34
C ILE A 455 -10.25 6.11 7.99
N PRO A 456 -10.01 5.05 8.79
CA PRO A 456 -10.48 3.71 8.47
C PRO A 456 -11.98 3.58 8.77
N LEU A 457 -12.73 3.08 7.80
CA LEU A 457 -14.15 2.79 7.90
C LEU A 457 -14.44 1.37 7.43
N SER A 458 -15.64 0.89 7.76
CA SER A 458 -16.08 -0.47 7.48
C SER A 458 -17.54 -0.55 7.05
N ILE A 459 -17.86 -1.61 6.33
CA ILE A 459 -19.22 -2.12 6.14
C ILE A 459 -19.24 -3.54 6.70
N TYR A 460 -19.91 -3.73 7.83
CA TYR A 460 -20.11 -5.04 8.43
C TYR A 460 -21.35 -5.76 7.86
N PHE A 461 -21.25 -7.08 7.71
CA PHE A 461 -22.32 -8.00 7.29
C PHE A 461 -22.49 -9.08 8.37
N PRO A 462 -23.50 -8.97 9.26
CA PRO A 462 -23.84 -10.02 10.22
C PRO A 462 -24.40 -11.29 9.57
N TYR A 463 -24.59 -12.32 10.38
CA TYR A 463 -25.33 -13.52 9.96
C TYR A 463 -26.76 -13.17 9.56
N GLY A 464 -27.25 -13.74 8.47
CA GLY A 464 -28.59 -13.49 7.95
C GLY A 464 -28.80 -12.06 7.43
N ASP A 465 -27.74 -11.31 7.12
CA ASP A 465 -27.87 -9.96 6.58
C ASP A 465 -28.68 -9.96 5.27
N PRO A 466 -29.72 -9.12 5.13
CA PRO A 466 -30.59 -9.11 3.94
C PRO A 466 -29.89 -8.68 2.64
N ARG A 467 -28.69 -8.08 2.73
CA ARG A 467 -27.84 -7.75 1.58
C ARG A 467 -27.05 -8.95 1.07
N VAL A 468 -27.06 -10.07 1.81
CA VAL A 468 -26.48 -11.35 1.43
C VAL A 468 -27.62 -12.29 1.02
N THR A 469 -27.55 -12.80 -0.21
CA THR A 469 -28.53 -13.76 -0.73
C THR A 469 -27.84 -15.05 -1.13
N TYR A 470 -28.44 -16.18 -0.81
CA TYR A 470 -27.92 -17.51 -1.11
C TYR A 470 -28.70 -18.07 -2.31
N ASN A 471 -28.20 -17.78 -3.52
CA ASN A 471 -28.83 -18.23 -4.76
C ASN A 471 -28.07 -19.44 -5.31
N GLY A 472 -28.77 -20.56 -5.49
CA GLY A 472 -28.17 -21.81 -5.95
C GLY A 472 -27.22 -22.41 -4.90
N ASN A 473 -26.02 -22.80 -5.32
CA ASN A 473 -25.00 -23.40 -4.43
C ASN A 473 -24.01 -22.35 -3.85
N GLY A 474 -24.24 -21.08 -4.12
CA GLY A 474 -23.31 -19.98 -3.82
C GLY A 474 -23.94 -18.87 -2.97
N LEU A 475 -23.28 -17.72 -2.95
CA LEU A 475 -23.79 -16.51 -2.29
C LEU A 475 -23.57 -15.29 -3.18
N GLN A 476 -24.38 -14.26 -2.94
CA GLN A 476 -24.26 -12.93 -3.52
C GLN A 476 -24.30 -11.90 -2.38
N VAL A 477 -23.39 -10.93 -2.40
CA VAL A 477 -23.32 -9.80 -1.46
C VAL A 477 -23.47 -8.50 -2.24
N ARG A 478 -24.43 -7.67 -1.83
CA ARG A 478 -24.63 -6.32 -2.37
C ARG A 478 -24.17 -5.27 -1.39
N TYR A 479 -23.35 -4.35 -1.87
CA TYR A 479 -22.83 -3.28 -1.03
C TYR A 479 -22.48 -2.05 -1.86
N SER A 480 -22.48 -0.87 -1.25
CA SER A 480 -22.08 0.36 -1.92
C SER A 480 -20.95 0.99 -1.13
N LEU A 481 -19.89 1.38 -1.82
CA LEU A 481 -18.85 2.21 -1.22
C LEU A 481 -19.21 3.68 -1.46
N PRO A 482 -19.08 4.53 -0.44
CA PRO A 482 -19.32 5.95 -0.62
C PRO A 482 -18.46 6.58 -1.72
N GLU A 483 -18.95 7.67 -2.32
CA GLU A 483 -18.18 8.47 -3.28
C GLU A 483 -16.91 9.01 -2.61
N ASN A 484 -15.82 9.23 -3.39
CA ASN A 484 -14.54 9.72 -2.89
C ASN A 484 -13.80 8.83 -1.84
N THR A 485 -14.16 7.56 -1.72
CA THR A 485 -13.47 6.59 -0.86
C THR A 485 -12.33 5.86 -1.56
N THR A 486 -11.36 5.39 -0.76
CA THR A 486 -10.32 4.45 -1.21
C THR A 486 -10.65 3.06 -0.68
N PRO A 487 -11.09 2.10 -1.53
CA PRO A 487 -11.31 0.71 -1.12
C PRO A 487 -10.00 0.08 -0.63
N TRP A 488 -10.07 -0.76 0.42
CA TRP A 488 -8.89 -1.46 0.93
C TRP A 488 -8.95 -2.95 0.64
N TYR A 489 -9.89 -3.65 1.27
CA TYR A 489 -10.16 -5.07 1.03
C TYR A 489 -11.55 -5.47 1.52
N ALA A 490 -12.04 -6.58 0.98
CA ALA A 490 -13.19 -7.31 1.48
C ALA A 490 -12.71 -8.60 2.16
N ASP A 491 -13.35 -8.97 3.27
CA ASP A 491 -13.05 -10.18 4.02
C ASP A 491 -14.34 -10.86 4.48
N PHE A 492 -14.65 -12.00 3.88
CA PHE A 492 -15.83 -12.81 4.17
C PHE A 492 -15.40 -14.12 4.83
N TRP A 493 -15.92 -14.39 6.03
CA TRP A 493 -15.80 -15.66 6.72
C TRP A 493 -17.00 -16.52 6.38
N VAL A 494 -16.78 -17.53 5.53
CA VAL A 494 -17.82 -18.23 4.78
C VAL A 494 -18.06 -19.61 5.37
N GLY A 495 -19.31 -19.92 5.69
CA GLY A 495 -19.71 -21.24 6.15
C GLY A 495 -19.87 -22.22 4.99
N TYR A 496 -18.82 -22.93 4.57
CA TYR A 496 -18.94 -23.97 3.55
C TYR A 496 -19.51 -25.28 4.08
N ARG A 497 -20.23 -26.01 3.22
CA ARG A 497 -20.52 -27.44 3.38
C ARG A 497 -19.90 -28.20 2.22
N PHE A 498 -18.93 -29.04 2.56
CA PHE A 498 -18.21 -29.88 1.61
C PHE A 498 -18.95 -31.20 1.41
N TYR A 499 -19.40 -31.47 0.18
CA TYR A 499 -19.97 -32.76 -0.22
C TYR A 499 -19.00 -33.57 -1.09
N ASP A 500 -18.18 -32.87 -1.86
CA ASP A 500 -17.12 -33.43 -2.69
C ASP A 500 -15.94 -32.46 -2.81
N TYR A 501 -14.85 -32.97 -3.39
CA TYR A 501 -13.64 -32.21 -3.69
C TYR A 501 -13.47 -31.92 -5.19
N SER A 502 -14.54 -32.11 -5.98
CA SER A 502 -14.55 -31.76 -7.41
C SER A 502 -15.15 -30.38 -7.68
N THR A 503 -15.79 -29.77 -6.68
CA THR A 503 -16.39 -28.44 -6.77
C THR A 503 -15.34 -27.37 -7.07
N TYR A 504 -15.62 -26.53 -8.07
CA TYR A 504 -14.88 -25.31 -8.36
C TYR A 504 -15.58 -24.10 -7.76
N GLN A 505 -14.78 -23.20 -7.21
CA GLN A 505 -15.22 -21.88 -6.77
C GLN A 505 -14.90 -20.85 -7.85
N GLU A 506 -15.92 -20.09 -8.24
CA GLU A 506 -15.75 -18.88 -9.04
C GLU A 506 -16.09 -17.66 -8.21
N LEU A 507 -15.23 -16.63 -8.28
CA LEU A 507 -15.47 -15.35 -7.66
C LEU A 507 -15.72 -14.30 -8.74
N TRP A 508 -16.83 -13.60 -8.57
CA TRP A 508 -17.29 -12.58 -9.49
C TRP A 508 -17.54 -11.28 -8.75
N GLU A 509 -17.30 -10.16 -9.42
CA GLU A 509 -17.74 -8.86 -8.95
C GLU A 509 -18.22 -8.03 -10.13
N ASN A 510 -19.36 -7.35 -9.97
CA ASN A 510 -19.96 -6.51 -11.01
C ASN A 510 -20.10 -7.23 -12.37
N ASN A 511 -20.55 -8.49 -12.32
CA ASN A 511 -20.74 -9.39 -13.47
C ASN A 511 -19.46 -9.79 -14.22
N GLN A 512 -18.27 -9.59 -13.63
CA GLN A 512 -17.00 -10.05 -14.19
C GLN A 512 -16.30 -11.02 -13.23
N ARG A 513 -15.71 -12.09 -13.77
CA ARG A 513 -15.02 -13.13 -12.99
C ARG A 513 -13.57 -12.73 -12.79
N PHE A 514 -13.11 -12.66 -11.55
CA PHE A 514 -11.68 -12.44 -11.24
C PHE A 514 -10.96 -13.72 -10.82
N TYR A 515 -11.69 -14.75 -10.39
CA TYR A 515 -11.09 -16.03 -10.00
C TYR A 515 -11.94 -17.23 -10.41
N ARG A 516 -11.24 -18.31 -10.76
CA ARG A 516 -11.79 -19.67 -10.86
C ARG A 516 -10.72 -20.67 -10.46
N GLY A 517 -11.02 -21.50 -9.47
CA GLY A 517 -10.14 -22.57 -9.02
C GLY A 517 -10.92 -23.64 -8.26
N PRO A 518 -10.27 -24.76 -7.88
CA PRO A 518 -10.91 -25.77 -7.05
C PRO A 518 -11.26 -25.15 -5.70
N LEU A 519 -12.39 -25.53 -5.10
CA LEU A 519 -12.70 -25.14 -3.73
C LEU A 519 -11.64 -25.76 -2.80
N GLY A 520 -10.93 -24.91 -2.08
CA GLY A 520 -9.87 -25.33 -1.15
C GLY A 520 -10.39 -26.35 -0.15
N ARG A 521 -9.64 -27.44 0.05
CA ARG A 521 -9.98 -28.43 1.08
C ARG A 521 -9.82 -27.72 2.42
N TYR A 522 -10.95 -27.52 3.13
CA TYR A 522 -11.05 -26.76 4.38
C TYR A 522 -11.11 -25.23 4.26
N ALA A 523 -11.43 -24.68 3.08
CA ALA A 523 -11.72 -23.25 2.95
C ALA A 523 -12.70 -22.79 4.05
N ILE A 524 -12.43 -21.64 4.64
CA ILE A 524 -13.27 -21.00 5.67
C ILE A 524 -13.50 -19.51 5.39
N ARG A 525 -12.84 -18.96 4.36
CA ARG A 525 -12.77 -17.52 4.10
C ARG A 525 -12.69 -17.22 2.61
N VAL A 526 -13.12 -16.01 2.23
CA VAL A 526 -12.77 -15.35 0.97
C VAL A 526 -12.39 -13.92 1.28
N ALA A 527 -11.14 -13.57 1.03
CA ALA A 527 -10.65 -12.20 1.18
C ALA A 527 -9.94 -11.75 -0.11
N TYR A 528 -10.15 -10.48 -0.48
CA TYR A 528 -9.59 -9.91 -1.70
C TYR A 528 -9.48 -8.38 -1.61
N THR A 529 -8.58 -7.80 -2.41
CA THR A 529 -8.48 -6.35 -2.64
C THR A 529 -9.00 -6.03 -4.05
N ARG A 530 -9.05 -4.75 -4.41
CA ARG A 530 -9.37 -4.32 -5.77
C ARG A 530 -8.23 -4.74 -6.72
N LEU A 531 -8.47 -5.81 -7.49
CA LEU A 531 -7.54 -6.29 -8.52
C LEU A 531 -7.73 -5.58 -9.87
N TYR A 532 -8.96 -5.15 -10.12
CA TYR A 532 -9.37 -4.54 -11.39
C TYR A 532 -10.22 -3.30 -11.15
N GLU A 533 -10.26 -2.40 -12.14
CA GLU A 533 -11.02 -1.14 -12.07
C GLU A 533 -12.52 -1.32 -11.84
N TRP A 534 -13.06 -2.49 -12.17
CA TRP A 534 -14.48 -2.84 -12.00
C TRP A 534 -14.81 -3.49 -10.66
N MET A 535 -13.84 -3.65 -9.75
CA MET A 535 -14.03 -4.22 -8.40
C MET A 535 -14.10 -3.11 -7.35
N MET A 536 -14.94 -3.28 -6.32
CA MET A 536 -15.06 -2.34 -5.20
C MET A 536 -15.18 -0.88 -5.64
N VAL A 537 -16.03 -0.58 -6.62
CA VAL A 537 -16.11 0.75 -7.26
C VAL A 537 -16.88 1.72 -6.36
N PRO A 538 -16.28 2.84 -5.92
CA PRO A 538 -16.98 3.91 -5.18
C PRO A 538 -18.14 4.51 -5.97
N GLY A 539 -19.19 4.96 -5.28
CA GLY A 539 -20.34 5.67 -5.89
C GLY A 539 -21.36 4.79 -6.60
N GLN A 540 -21.20 3.46 -6.58
CA GLN A 540 -22.18 2.54 -7.13
C GLN A 540 -22.47 1.37 -6.19
N THR A 541 -23.56 0.65 -6.48
CA THR A 541 -23.81 -0.65 -5.88
C THR A 541 -22.91 -1.69 -6.53
N ASN A 542 -21.99 -2.24 -5.74
CA ASN A 542 -21.18 -3.38 -6.10
C ASN A 542 -21.92 -4.68 -5.78
N ASN A 543 -21.68 -5.68 -6.61
CA ASN A 543 -22.29 -6.99 -6.49
C ASN A 543 -21.19 -8.06 -6.53
N PHE A 544 -20.83 -8.60 -5.37
CA PHE A 544 -19.87 -9.69 -5.22
C PHE A 544 -20.59 -11.04 -5.18
N GLU A 545 -20.08 -12.05 -5.87
CA GLU A 545 -20.69 -13.38 -5.90
C GLU A 545 -19.63 -14.48 -5.74
N ILE A 546 -19.98 -15.47 -4.91
CA ILE A 546 -19.34 -16.78 -4.90
C ILE A 546 -20.27 -17.74 -5.63
N ARG A 547 -19.76 -18.39 -6.69
CA ARG A 547 -20.49 -19.44 -7.42
C ARG A 547 -19.76 -20.76 -7.26
N MET A 548 -20.51 -21.81 -6.92
CA MET A 548 -20.00 -23.19 -6.86
C MET A 548 -20.43 -23.94 -8.11
N THR A 549 -19.46 -24.46 -8.86
CA THR A 549 -19.68 -25.15 -10.14
C THR A 549 -19.01 -26.53 -10.15
N ASP A 550 -19.41 -27.40 -11.07
CA ASP A 550 -18.77 -28.71 -11.34
C ASP A 550 -18.70 -29.69 -10.13
N GLY A 551 -19.51 -29.47 -9.10
CA GLY A 551 -19.64 -30.35 -7.92
C GLY A 551 -20.86 -29.99 -7.05
N ASN A 552 -20.96 -30.62 -5.88
CA ASN A 552 -22.12 -30.55 -4.99
C ASN A 552 -21.86 -29.71 -3.72
N SER A 553 -20.63 -29.26 -3.48
CA SER A 553 -20.33 -28.43 -2.30
C SER A 553 -21.04 -27.08 -2.41
N ILE A 554 -21.51 -26.56 -1.26
CA ILE A 554 -22.35 -25.36 -1.20
C ILE A 554 -21.83 -24.38 -0.14
N VAL A 555 -22.20 -23.11 -0.31
CA VAL A 555 -22.23 -22.17 0.81
C VAL A 555 -23.47 -22.46 1.66
N ARG A 556 -23.32 -22.53 2.99
CA ARG A 556 -24.44 -22.68 3.91
C ARG A 556 -25.15 -21.34 4.09
N ASP A 557 -26.47 -21.38 3.97
CA ASP A 557 -27.34 -20.23 4.22
C ASP A 557 -27.13 -19.69 5.63
N GLU A 558 -27.12 -18.36 5.74
CA GLU A 558 -27.03 -17.60 7.00
C GLU A 558 -25.77 -17.83 7.85
N GLU A 559 -24.79 -18.59 7.34
CA GLU A 559 -23.56 -18.96 8.04
C GLU A 559 -22.32 -18.15 7.61
N THR A 560 -22.54 -17.02 6.92
CA THR A 560 -21.46 -16.13 6.46
C THR A 560 -21.50 -14.81 7.21
N ARG A 561 -20.32 -14.32 7.60
CA ARG A 561 -20.09 -12.93 8.04
C ARG A 561 -19.08 -12.26 7.14
N GLY A 562 -19.17 -10.94 7.03
CA GLY A 562 -18.25 -10.19 6.19
C GLY A 562 -17.91 -8.84 6.77
N ILE A 563 -16.76 -8.33 6.37
CA ILE A 563 -16.41 -6.94 6.55
C ILE A 563 -15.72 -6.41 5.31
N ILE A 564 -16.10 -5.22 4.88
CA ILE A 564 -15.42 -4.49 3.82
C ILE A 564 -14.76 -3.28 4.45
N LYS A 565 -13.46 -3.11 4.23
CA LYS A 565 -12.68 -2.00 4.76
C LYS A 565 -12.35 -1.01 3.65
N TYR A 566 -12.42 0.26 3.98
CA TYR A 566 -12.09 1.36 3.08
C TYR A 566 -11.63 2.58 3.90
N PHE A 567 -11.08 3.57 3.21
CA PHE A 567 -10.64 4.81 3.83
C PHE A 567 -11.35 6.01 3.22
N ILE A 568 -11.68 6.99 4.07
CA ILE A 568 -11.87 8.39 3.66
C ILE A 568 -10.63 9.19 4.05
N GLN A 569 -10.49 10.40 3.53
CA GLN A 569 -9.31 11.24 3.73
C GLN A 569 -9.66 12.50 4.52
N GLY A 570 -9.13 12.61 5.73
CA GLY A 570 -9.19 13.82 6.56
C GLY A 570 -8.17 14.89 6.15
N TYR A 571 -7.73 14.88 4.89
CA TYR A 571 -6.68 15.75 4.35
C TYR A 571 -6.99 16.19 2.92
N ALA A 572 -6.96 17.49 2.69
CA ALA A 572 -6.88 18.10 1.37
C ALA A 572 -5.47 18.67 1.18
N GLY A 573 -4.80 18.27 0.08
CA GLY A 573 -3.45 18.73 -0.25
C GLY A 573 -3.38 20.21 -0.63
N TYR A 574 -2.26 20.68 -1.16
CA TYR A 574 -2.24 22.01 -1.78
C TYR A 574 -3.06 22.00 -3.08
N GLY A 575 -3.83 23.06 -3.32
CA GLY A 575 -4.72 23.20 -4.46
C GLY A 575 -4.18 24.16 -5.52
N ASP A 576 -5.06 24.93 -6.15
CA ASP A 576 -4.65 26.00 -7.07
C ASP A 576 -4.05 27.19 -6.33
N VAL A 577 -3.43 28.11 -7.08
CA VAL A 577 -2.86 29.36 -6.56
C VAL A 577 -3.92 30.46 -6.59
N PHE A 578 -4.25 31.03 -5.43
CA PHE A 578 -5.27 32.07 -5.27
C PHE A 578 -4.68 33.44 -4.97
N PRO A 579 -5.30 34.56 -5.40
CA PRO A 579 -4.80 35.91 -5.12
C PRO A 579 -4.83 36.28 -3.63
N PHE A 580 -5.70 35.65 -2.84
CA PHE A 580 -5.88 35.94 -1.43
C PHE A 580 -5.76 34.68 -0.58
N LEU A 581 -5.25 34.82 0.64
CA LEU A 581 -5.11 33.70 1.57
C LEU A 581 -6.47 33.28 2.15
N LEU A 582 -7.10 34.21 2.86
CA LEU A 582 -8.37 34.06 3.55
C LEU A 582 -9.11 35.41 3.56
N GLN A 583 -10.42 35.38 3.75
CA GLN A 583 -11.26 36.58 3.70
C GLN A 583 -10.93 37.56 4.84
N ASP A 584 -10.67 38.82 4.49
CA ASP A 584 -10.29 39.90 5.42
C ASP A 584 -8.93 39.70 6.13
N TYR A 585 -8.02 38.93 5.53
CA TYR A 585 -6.60 38.91 5.90
C TYR A 585 -5.99 40.33 5.77
N LEU A 586 -5.20 40.90 6.70
CA LEU A 586 -4.48 40.43 7.91
C LEU A 586 -5.28 40.56 9.23
N THR A 587 -6.56 40.92 9.17
CA THR A 587 -7.37 41.16 10.37
C THR A 587 -7.69 39.87 11.10
N TYR A 588 -7.97 38.80 10.35
CA TYR A 588 -8.26 37.45 10.85
C TYR A 588 -7.18 36.47 10.42
N LYS A 589 -7.01 35.40 11.21
CA LYS A 589 -6.06 34.30 10.94
C LYS A 589 -6.75 32.94 10.80
N GLY A 590 -8.08 32.95 10.82
CA GLY A 590 -8.90 31.75 10.82
C GLY A 590 -10.39 32.07 10.76
N TYR A 591 -11.20 31.02 10.68
CA TYR A 591 -12.65 31.10 10.66
C TYR A 591 -13.28 30.44 11.88
N ASN A 592 -14.41 31.00 12.31
CA ASN A 592 -15.46 30.28 13.02
C ASN A 592 -16.50 29.94 11.96
N LEU A 593 -16.32 28.78 11.32
CA LEU A 593 -17.05 28.36 10.14
C LEU A 593 -18.34 27.64 10.53
N THR A 594 -19.49 28.15 10.08
CA THR A 594 -20.78 27.45 10.18
C THR A 594 -20.92 26.45 9.04
N TYR A 595 -21.26 25.21 9.38
CA TYR A 595 -21.48 24.12 8.44
C TYR A 595 -22.62 23.20 8.90
N TYR A 596 -23.06 22.31 8.03
CA TYR A 596 -24.13 21.36 8.25
C TYR A 596 -23.65 19.93 8.00
N TYR A 597 -24.14 18.99 8.81
CA TYR A 597 -23.87 17.57 8.61
C TYR A 597 -25.14 16.71 8.75
N ASN A 598 -25.10 15.53 8.16
CA ASN A 598 -26.14 14.51 8.23
C ASN A 598 -26.10 13.81 9.61
N GLY A 599 -26.85 14.35 10.57
CA GLY A 599 -27.07 13.71 11.86
C GLY A 599 -28.07 12.55 11.79
N SER A 600 -28.10 11.72 12.83
CA SER A 600 -29.00 10.56 12.92
C SER A 600 -30.50 10.90 12.91
N SER A 601 -30.85 12.15 13.20
CA SER A 601 -32.25 12.65 13.25
C SER A 601 -32.55 13.71 12.19
N GLY A 602 -31.61 13.97 11.28
CA GLY A 602 -31.73 14.99 10.23
C GLY A 602 -30.48 15.87 10.13
N ILE A 603 -30.59 16.94 9.34
CA ILE A 603 -29.51 17.89 9.10
C ILE A 603 -29.29 18.75 10.35
N VAL A 604 -28.04 18.86 10.81
CA VAL A 604 -27.66 19.59 12.02
C VAL A 604 -26.66 20.68 11.66
N GLU A 605 -26.92 21.91 12.12
CA GLU A 605 -26.00 23.04 12.02
C GLU A 605 -24.95 22.99 13.14
N LYS A 606 -23.68 23.24 12.82
CA LYS A 606 -22.58 23.36 13.76
C LYS A 606 -21.58 24.42 13.35
N ASN A 607 -20.70 24.77 14.28
CA ASN A 607 -19.55 25.64 14.03
C ASN A 607 -18.25 24.88 14.25
N ILE A 608 -17.24 25.17 13.44
CA ILE A 608 -15.89 24.65 13.59
C ILE A 608 -14.84 25.75 13.48
N LEU A 609 -13.80 25.65 14.31
CA LEU A 609 -12.65 26.55 14.22
C LEU A 609 -11.67 26.07 13.15
N VAL A 610 -11.35 26.97 12.22
CA VAL A 610 -10.37 26.76 11.15
C VAL A 610 -9.19 27.71 11.36
N GLY A 611 -7.97 27.19 11.47
CA GLY A 611 -6.76 27.99 11.69
C GLY A 611 -6.65 28.64 13.07
N ASP A 612 -6.04 29.82 13.11
CA ASP A 612 -5.67 30.51 14.35
C ASP A 612 -6.55 31.74 14.65
N PRO A 613 -6.71 32.12 15.93
CA PRO A 613 -7.38 33.37 16.28
C PRO A 613 -6.56 34.60 15.84
N PRO A 614 -7.21 35.74 15.56
CA PRO A 614 -8.65 35.99 15.69
C PRO A 614 -9.47 35.39 14.53
N TYR A 615 -10.69 34.95 14.86
CA TYR A 615 -11.59 34.22 13.95
C TYR A 615 -12.65 35.13 13.31
N LYS A 616 -12.82 35.03 11.98
CA LYS A 616 -13.98 35.59 11.27
C LYS A 616 -15.14 34.60 11.32
N SER A 617 -16.33 35.04 11.72
CA SER A 617 -17.54 34.21 11.60
C SER A 617 -18.02 34.21 10.16
N ILE A 618 -18.20 33.02 9.58
CA ILE A 618 -18.55 32.85 8.16
C ILE A 618 -19.30 31.52 7.95
N SER A 619 -20.23 31.47 7.01
CA SER A 619 -20.88 30.22 6.60
C SER A 619 -20.13 29.55 5.45
N ILE A 620 -20.26 28.22 5.33
CA ILE A 620 -19.76 27.46 4.16
C ILE A 620 -20.24 28.04 2.83
N ASP A 621 -21.48 28.54 2.76
CA ASP A 621 -22.09 29.11 1.55
C ASP A 621 -21.46 30.44 1.11
N ASP A 622 -20.76 31.11 2.03
CA ASP A 622 -20.08 32.39 1.83
C ASP A 622 -18.60 32.21 1.40
N LEU A 623 -18.11 30.97 1.33
CA LEU A 623 -16.78 30.68 0.83
C LEU A 623 -16.66 30.98 -0.67
N ASN A 624 -15.49 31.46 -1.10
CA ASN A 624 -15.24 31.81 -2.49
C ASN A 624 -14.00 31.06 -3.05
N PRO A 625 -14.21 29.91 -3.73
CA PRO A 625 -13.14 29.14 -4.36
C PRO A 625 -12.81 29.56 -5.80
N ASP A 626 -13.23 30.76 -6.24
CA ASP A 626 -12.88 31.29 -7.56
C ASP A 626 -11.36 31.55 -7.65
N ILE A 627 -10.67 30.95 -8.61
CA ILE A 627 -9.21 31.07 -8.74
C ILE A 627 -8.79 32.51 -9.04
N GLU A 628 -9.62 33.31 -9.72
CA GLU A 628 -9.25 34.67 -10.12
C GLU A 628 -9.49 35.71 -9.01
N ARG A 629 -10.42 35.44 -8.08
CA ARG A 629 -10.90 36.44 -7.09
C ARG A 629 -11.17 35.88 -5.69
N GLY A 630 -10.94 34.59 -5.50
CA GLY A 630 -11.24 33.85 -4.28
C GLY A 630 -10.03 33.63 -3.39
N TYR A 631 -10.17 32.67 -2.48
CA TYR A 631 -9.28 32.51 -1.34
C TYR A 631 -8.75 31.08 -1.23
N ALA A 632 -7.46 30.95 -0.94
CA ALA A 632 -6.79 29.64 -0.84
C ALA A 632 -7.35 28.77 0.29
N VAL A 633 -7.65 29.37 1.44
CA VAL A 633 -8.22 28.66 2.59
C VAL A 633 -9.65 28.19 2.29
N ASP A 634 -10.46 29.01 1.62
CA ASP A 634 -11.82 28.68 1.21
C ASP A 634 -11.82 27.44 0.29
N ASP A 635 -10.95 27.41 -0.72
CA ASP A 635 -10.77 26.26 -1.61
C ASP A 635 -10.26 25.00 -0.86
N ALA A 636 -9.34 25.16 0.07
CA ALA A 636 -8.83 24.04 0.86
C ALA A 636 -9.89 23.43 1.79
N ILE A 637 -10.75 24.27 2.39
CA ILE A 637 -11.90 23.82 3.19
C ILE A 637 -12.85 23.03 2.30
N LEU A 638 -13.25 23.58 1.15
CA LEU A 638 -14.20 22.91 0.25
C LEU A 638 -13.65 21.58 -0.28
N ARG A 639 -12.36 21.50 -0.63
CA ARG A 639 -11.69 20.23 -0.99
C ARG A 639 -11.62 19.22 0.15
N LEU A 640 -11.59 19.67 1.40
CA LEU A 640 -11.65 18.77 2.55
C LEU A 640 -13.10 18.31 2.76
N PHE A 641 -14.07 19.20 2.65
CA PHE A 641 -15.49 18.89 2.84
C PHE A 641 -16.03 17.94 1.78
N ASP A 642 -15.62 18.07 0.52
CA ASP A 642 -15.89 17.09 -0.57
C ASP A 642 -15.38 15.68 -0.27
N LYS A 643 -14.33 15.54 0.56
CA LYS A 643 -13.83 14.23 1.02
C LYS A 643 -14.58 13.69 2.24
N LEU A 644 -15.27 14.56 2.97
CA LEU A 644 -16.05 14.25 4.16
C LEU A 644 -17.54 14.12 3.85
N ASN A 645 -17.98 14.58 2.68
CA ASN A 645 -19.26 14.30 2.07
C ASN A 645 -19.12 13.09 1.17
N TYR A 646 -19.75 11.98 1.52
CA TYR A 646 -19.58 10.72 0.83
C TYR A 646 -20.90 9.93 0.66
N ARG A 647 -21.98 10.33 1.34
CA ARG A 647 -23.32 9.77 1.24
C ARG A 647 -24.29 10.81 0.70
N GLY A 648 -24.74 10.60 -0.54
CA GLY A 648 -25.75 11.47 -1.14
C GLY A 648 -25.23 12.87 -1.48
N ASP A 649 -23.93 12.98 -1.75
CA ASP A 649 -23.33 14.19 -2.29
C ASP A 649 -24.01 14.57 -3.61
N LEU A 650 -24.42 15.83 -3.72
CA LEU A 650 -25.10 16.36 -4.90
C LEU A 650 -24.14 16.67 -6.06
N ASN A 651 -22.84 16.78 -5.79
CA ASN A 651 -21.83 17.20 -6.76
C ASN A 651 -20.44 16.59 -6.46
N PRO A 652 -20.32 15.25 -6.47
CA PRO A 652 -19.10 14.55 -6.10
C PRO A 652 -17.90 14.91 -6.95
N GLY A 653 -16.82 15.34 -6.29
CA GLY A 653 -15.58 15.75 -6.93
C GLY A 653 -15.66 17.13 -7.58
N GLU A 654 -16.79 17.83 -7.45
CA GLU A 654 -17.02 19.19 -7.95
C GLU A 654 -17.15 20.19 -6.79
N TRP A 655 -16.22 20.17 -5.84
CA TRP A 655 -16.21 21.02 -4.61
C TRP A 655 -16.35 22.53 -4.84
N ARG A 656 -16.15 23.03 -6.07
CA ARG A 656 -16.33 24.46 -6.44
C ARG A 656 -17.74 24.81 -6.88
N LYS A 657 -18.62 23.82 -7.04
CA LYS A 657 -19.99 24.01 -7.49
C LYS A 657 -20.92 24.15 -6.29
N LYS A 658 -21.93 25.00 -6.43
CA LYS A 658 -23.00 25.14 -5.42
C LYS A 658 -24.13 24.13 -5.69
N PRO A 659 -24.81 23.63 -4.64
CA PRO A 659 -24.55 23.87 -3.22
C PRO A 659 -23.21 23.25 -2.78
N PHE A 660 -22.45 23.95 -1.93
CA PHE A 660 -21.14 23.47 -1.48
C PHE A 660 -21.29 22.32 -0.47
N ASP A 661 -20.31 21.42 -0.43
CA ASP A 661 -20.22 20.40 0.61
C ASP A 661 -20.15 21.05 1.99
N GLY A 662 -21.02 20.61 2.89
CA GLY A 662 -21.24 21.18 4.22
C GLY A 662 -22.32 22.26 4.27
N SER A 663 -22.93 22.64 3.15
CA SER A 663 -24.11 23.53 3.15
C SER A 663 -25.36 22.82 3.65
N GLN A 664 -26.42 23.57 3.93
CA GLN A 664 -27.69 22.98 4.35
C GLN A 664 -28.31 22.10 3.26
N GLU A 665 -28.06 22.42 1.98
CA GLU A 665 -28.57 21.67 0.83
C GLU A 665 -27.65 20.50 0.43
N ASN A 666 -26.37 20.52 0.83
CA ASN A 666 -25.41 19.44 0.62
C ASN A 666 -24.54 19.20 1.89
N PRO A 667 -25.12 18.68 2.98
CA PRO A 667 -24.43 18.52 4.27
C PRO A 667 -23.40 17.39 4.25
N ILE A 668 -22.28 17.54 4.96
CA ILE A 668 -21.25 16.47 5.08
C ILE A 668 -21.73 15.31 5.95
N ASP A 669 -21.06 14.16 5.90
CA ASP A 669 -21.45 12.97 6.69
C ASP A 669 -20.66 12.80 7.98
N VAL A 670 -19.71 13.68 8.24
CA VAL A 670 -18.82 13.61 9.40
C VAL A 670 -19.19 14.70 10.40
N ASP A 671 -19.47 14.31 11.64
CA ASP A 671 -19.59 15.25 12.75
C ASP A 671 -18.19 15.75 13.15
N LEU A 672 -17.92 17.03 12.90
CA LEU A 672 -16.74 17.71 13.37
C LEU A 672 -17.03 18.36 14.73
N SER A 673 -16.89 17.57 15.79
CA SER A 673 -17.10 18.02 17.18
C SER A 673 -16.20 19.22 17.57
N GLU A 674 -16.52 19.92 18.66
CA GLU A 674 -15.77 21.11 19.12
C GLU A 674 -14.29 20.83 19.43
N GLU A 675 -13.92 19.56 19.68
CA GLU A 675 -12.54 19.14 19.87
C GLU A 675 -11.74 19.05 18.56
N VAL A 676 -12.43 19.00 17.43
CA VAL A 676 -11.85 18.93 16.09
C VAL A 676 -11.68 20.35 15.56
N LYS A 677 -10.44 20.68 15.20
CA LYS A 677 -10.12 21.88 14.42
C LYS A 677 -9.67 21.49 13.03
N ILE A 678 -9.94 22.36 12.06
CA ILE A 678 -9.29 22.28 10.76
C ILE A 678 -8.04 23.15 10.86
N SER A 679 -6.88 22.51 10.79
CA SER A 679 -5.64 23.25 10.58
C SER A 679 -5.41 23.39 9.09
N PHE A 680 -4.95 24.56 8.69
CA PHE A 680 -4.40 24.76 7.36
C PHE A 680 -2.93 25.13 7.46
N VAL A 681 -2.18 24.75 6.44
CA VAL A 681 -0.84 25.31 6.20
C VAL A 681 -0.93 26.03 4.89
N ASP A 682 -0.56 27.30 4.91
CA ASP A 682 -0.44 28.10 3.72
C ASP A 682 1.00 28.17 3.24
N MET A 683 1.12 28.32 1.94
CA MET A 683 2.33 28.78 1.32
C MET A 683 1.98 30.12 0.69
N GLY A 684 2.59 31.18 1.19
CA GLY A 684 2.50 32.52 0.63
C GLY A 684 3.57 32.73 -0.44
N GLU A 685 3.38 33.77 -1.27
CA GLU A 685 4.34 34.18 -2.29
C GLU A 685 4.65 33.09 -3.34
N ILE A 686 3.69 32.18 -3.57
CA ILE A 686 3.87 31.11 -4.53
C ILE A 686 3.76 31.67 -5.94
N PRO A 687 4.76 31.43 -6.80
CA PRO A 687 4.69 31.78 -8.22
C PRO A 687 3.58 31.02 -8.93
N GLY A 688 2.61 31.71 -9.53
CA GLY A 688 1.73 31.11 -10.54
C GLY A 688 2.53 30.74 -11.78
N LEU A 689 2.59 29.46 -12.13
CA LEU A 689 3.37 28.94 -13.26
C LEU A 689 2.61 29.08 -14.59
N PHE A 690 3.31 29.49 -15.66
CA PHE A 690 3.00 29.09 -17.04
C PHE A 690 4.10 28.15 -17.57
N GLU A 691 3.87 27.59 -18.76
CA GLU A 691 4.53 26.42 -19.34
C GLU A 691 6.06 26.33 -19.13
N PRO A 692 6.55 25.13 -18.76
CA PRO A 692 7.97 24.90 -18.51
C PRO A 692 8.86 25.33 -19.68
N VAL A 693 9.93 26.08 -19.41
CA VAL A 693 11.00 26.32 -20.39
C VAL A 693 11.97 25.14 -20.32
N GLN A 694 11.89 24.25 -21.31
CA GLN A 694 12.82 23.15 -21.46
C GLN A 694 14.12 23.65 -22.10
N ILE A 695 15.18 23.62 -21.31
CA ILE A 695 16.54 23.85 -21.80
C ILE A 695 17.19 22.49 -22.02
N THR A 696 17.54 22.18 -23.26
CA THR A 696 18.28 20.94 -23.58
C THR A 696 19.67 21.30 -24.07
N LEU A 697 20.71 20.86 -23.35
CA LEU A 697 22.09 20.98 -23.76
C LEU A 697 22.56 19.65 -24.35
N ARG A 698 22.99 19.67 -25.60
CA ARG A 698 23.69 18.55 -26.24
C ARG A 698 25.18 18.83 -26.20
N VAL A 699 25.96 17.86 -25.75
CA VAL A 699 27.43 17.93 -25.73
C VAL A 699 28.00 16.69 -26.42
N TRP A 700 29.02 16.90 -27.23
CA TRP A 700 29.77 15.83 -27.90
C TRP A 700 31.24 16.24 -28.10
N ARG A 701 32.06 15.28 -28.54
CA ARG A 701 33.41 15.52 -29.04
C ARG A 701 33.46 15.15 -30.52
N GLU A 702 34.22 15.91 -31.30
CA GLU A 702 34.64 15.50 -32.63
C GLU A 702 36.12 15.12 -32.49
N ASP A 703 36.52 14.00 -33.07
CA ASP A 703 37.91 13.54 -33.09
C ASP A 703 38.81 14.45 -33.93
#